data_AF-A0A8U0HR94-F1
#
_entry.id   AF-A0A8U0HR94-F1
#
_cell.length_a   1.000
_cell.length_b   1.000
_cell.length_c   1.000
_cell.angle_alpha   90.00
_cell.angle_beta   90.00
_cell.angle_gamma   90.00
#
_symmetry.space_group_name_H-M   'P 1'
#
loop_
_entity.id
_entity.type
_entity.pdbx_description
1 polymer ?
#
loop_
_entity_poly.entity_id
_entity_poly.type
_entity_poly.pdbx_seq_one_letter_code
_entity_poly.pdbx_strand_id
1 'polypeptide(L)'
;MEYALVLLWFVVYQALAFAALPLAARLFPRFPDRGAAFALPVALVVVTVVGYWVGHVGFDRWTAFLGVAILAGLSGLVLWSERSLGTGNPEADSDAGPLGRDTVPLRAYAETIVVFGVAFGLLVAVRAVDPSVHPGGGEKFLDFGIFKSLLRADVLPPQDMWWAGEHVLYYYGGHLTSALVTHLTGTEAQYAYNLALSGFYATLVTAAYGLAGAVADARGASRRTGGAFGAFFVGFAANLVTAVTGLVWLLPDETARGVAEWLAAPIADSTSGDLLTKGLAEFGYWAPSRVIPGTINEFPLFAFLNGDLHGHMLSTPFLLFIAALGFAYYRAGPSALRRRRALVFGVLPVVVGLLGLVNVWSFPTGLGVVWLAVLFAPADPLSLFPGASTDETPETVADGAGESDDSERIRETERTDGGEGATTAETTGRSAGTLLLGEARRIGGAFAVTGVVAVAAVAWVAPFVFGILLRSATNRSIGFLPEQASAVGLLLVHGAFLLVFAAFLWPRARAAFEIRPARAVLLSLAVAAFAWYLNYPVLVLVVPLLVVGWLLLRTVGGERTERGVGYETVLVVAGAGLVTLVEFVYVKDNAIGGRFNTVFKVYMQVWVLWATAAGAALASLVGSTGPADWRLPAVGLDREGVMSGVAALLVVSTALYGGLALGGHFTSDSNRIDDPTLDGKAYVEDYHPDEAAAIAWLDNRSGQPHIVEPPGREVYAWSSPASSLTGLPTVVGWVYQEGVYRGSEKAKMRAQDADLIYTGTWSDRAELLEKYDVKYIYVGPRARERYDDEDLQFGQYPGIEVAFRSEGVVVYEVTDS
;
A
#
# COMPACT_ATOMS: atom_id res chain seq x y z
N MET A 1 -10.08 17.79 25.37
CA MET A 1 -9.12 18.52 24.50
C MET A 1 -8.78 17.73 23.23
N GLU A 2 -8.88 16.40 23.25
CA GLU A 2 -8.53 15.53 22.10
C GLU A 2 -9.43 15.67 20.87
N TYR A 3 -10.75 15.90 21.03
CA TYR A 3 -11.63 16.17 19.88
C TYR A 3 -11.23 17.40 19.07
N ALA A 4 -10.58 18.40 19.70
CA ALA A 4 -10.02 19.54 18.98
C ALA A 4 -8.80 19.13 18.14
N LEU A 5 -8.00 18.16 18.61
CA LEU A 5 -6.90 17.58 17.83
C LEU A 5 -7.42 16.79 16.64
N VAL A 6 -8.49 15.99 16.82
CA VAL A 6 -9.16 15.27 15.72
C VAL A 6 -9.61 16.25 14.64
N LEU A 7 -10.28 17.34 15.04
CA LEU A 7 -10.72 18.38 14.10
C LEU A 7 -9.54 19.09 13.44
N LEU A 8 -8.49 19.42 14.19
CA LEU A 8 -7.28 20.07 13.68
C LEU A 8 -6.61 19.21 12.59
N TRP A 9 -6.39 17.93 12.86
CA TRP A 9 -5.79 17.01 11.89
C TRP A 9 -6.66 16.82 10.66
N PHE A 10 -7.98 16.66 10.84
CA PHE A 10 -8.93 16.61 9.73
C PHE A 10 -8.81 17.88 8.86
N VAL A 11 -8.85 19.07 9.47
CA VAL A 11 -8.74 20.34 8.75
C VAL A 11 -7.38 20.49 8.05
N VAL A 12 -6.27 20.09 8.68
CA VAL A 12 -4.94 20.15 8.05
C VAL A 12 -4.86 19.21 6.85
N TYR A 13 -5.37 17.98 6.95
CA TYR A 13 -5.46 17.08 5.79
C TYR A 13 -6.29 17.68 4.65
N GLN A 14 -7.45 18.26 4.95
CA GLN A 14 -8.27 18.90 3.92
C GLN A 14 -7.65 20.20 3.37
N ALA A 15 -6.90 20.95 4.17
CA ALA A 15 -6.20 22.15 3.71
C ALA A 15 -5.05 21.78 2.76
N LEU A 16 -4.27 20.74 3.09
CA LEU A 16 -3.23 20.19 2.22
C LEU A 16 -3.82 19.68 0.91
N ALA A 17 -4.89 18.89 0.98
CA ALA A 17 -5.59 18.38 -0.20
C ALA A 17 -6.10 19.53 -1.07
N PHE A 18 -6.76 20.53 -0.46
CA PHE A 18 -7.28 21.70 -1.17
C PHE A 18 -6.16 22.48 -1.88
N ALA A 19 -5.04 22.72 -1.21
CA ALA A 19 -3.88 23.40 -1.79
C ALA A 19 -3.28 22.63 -2.98
N ALA A 20 -3.40 21.29 -3.00
CA ALA A 20 -2.89 20.43 -4.07
C ALA A 20 -3.88 20.19 -5.23
N LEU A 21 -5.14 20.63 -5.13
CA LEU A 21 -6.16 20.41 -6.16
C LEU A 21 -5.71 20.84 -7.58
N PRO A 22 -5.06 22.00 -7.79
CA PRO A 22 -4.59 22.39 -9.13
C PRO A 22 -3.56 21.40 -9.71
N LEU A 23 -2.61 20.93 -8.89
CA LEU A 23 -1.63 19.94 -9.30
C LEU A 23 -2.29 18.60 -9.63
N ALA A 24 -3.22 18.15 -8.79
CA ALA A 24 -3.99 16.93 -9.03
C ALA A 24 -4.80 17.01 -10.34
N ALA A 25 -5.51 18.12 -10.58
CA ALA A 25 -6.24 18.37 -11.82
C ALA A 25 -5.34 18.34 -13.05
N ARG A 26 -4.11 18.83 -12.92
CA ARG A 26 -3.12 18.81 -14.01
C ARG A 26 -2.55 17.42 -14.30
N LEU A 27 -2.44 16.57 -13.27
CA LEU A 27 -2.02 15.17 -13.41
C LEU A 27 -3.15 14.30 -13.99
N PHE A 28 -4.40 14.58 -13.61
CA PHE A 28 -5.58 13.76 -13.90
C PHE A 28 -6.67 14.48 -14.72
N PRO A 29 -6.36 15.16 -15.85
CA PRO A 29 -7.35 15.94 -16.60
C PRO A 29 -8.49 15.09 -17.18
N ARG A 30 -8.27 13.78 -17.35
CA ARG A 30 -9.24 12.82 -17.90
C ARG A 30 -10.02 12.05 -16.83
N PHE A 31 -9.71 12.23 -15.56
CA PHE A 31 -10.48 11.59 -14.49
C PHE A 31 -11.79 12.35 -14.26
N PRO A 32 -12.89 11.66 -13.94
CA PRO A 32 -14.20 12.31 -13.74
C PRO A 32 -14.21 13.28 -12.54
N ASP A 33 -13.33 13.08 -11.57
CA ASP A 33 -13.14 13.96 -10.40
C ASP A 33 -11.93 14.91 -10.55
N ARG A 34 -11.31 14.98 -11.74
CA ARG A 34 -10.03 15.67 -11.98
C ARG A 34 -8.95 15.33 -10.93
N GLY A 35 -8.96 14.13 -10.37
CA GLY A 35 -7.97 13.71 -9.38
C GLY A 35 -8.17 14.28 -7.97
N ALA A 36 -9.36 14.80 -7.64
CA ALA A 36 -9.67 15.26 -6.28
C ALA A 36 -9.33 14.22 -5.20
N ALA A 37 -9.57 12.93 -5.46
CA ALA A 37 -9.23 11.84 -4.55
C ALA A 37 -7.71 11.65 -4.32
N PHE A 38 -6.88 12.17 -5.22
CA PHE A 38 -5.41 12.10 -5.17
C PHE A 38 -4.77 13.41 -4.73
N ALA A 39 -5.54 14.45 -4.41
CA ALA A 39 -5.01 15.73 -4.00
C ALA A 39 -4.21 15.62 -2.68
N LEU A 40 -4.70 14.85 -1.70
CA LEU A 40 -3.94 14.60 -0.47
C LEU A 40 -2.64 13.79 -0.73
N PRO A 41 -2.65 12.65 -1.45
CA PRO A 41 -1.41 11.99 -1.87
C PRO A 41 -0.40 12.91 -2.57
N VAL A 42 -0.85 13.80 -3.46
CA VAL A 42 0.02 14.81 -4.10
C VAL A 42 0.63 15.74 -3.06
N ALA A 43 -0.18 16.25 -2.12
CA ALA A 43 0.30 17.13 -1.06
C ALA A 43 1.33 16.44 -0.16
N LEU A 44 1.04 15.22 0.28
CA LEU A 44 1.94 14.44 1.13
C LEU A 44 3.25 14.12 0.41
N VAL A 45 3.19 13.77 -0.89
CA VAL A 45 4.42 13.58 -1.69
C VAL A 45 5.25 14.85 -1.69
N VAL A 46 4.66 16.00 -2.05
CA VAL A 46 5.42 17.28 -2.13
C VAL A 46 6.01 17.67 -0.78
N VAL A 47 5.23 17.63 0.30
CA VAL A 47 5.67 18.01 1.64
C VAL A 47 6.76 17.07 2.14
N THR A 48 6.58 15.75 2.00
CA THR A 48 7.60 14.76 2.42
C THR A 48 8.86 14.84 1.59
N VAL A 49 8.74 15.06 0.29
CA VAL A 49 9.88 15.24 -0.63
C VAL A 49 10.74 16.43 -0.21
N VAL A 50 10.10 17.57 0.06
CA VAL A 50 10.79 18.78 0.51
C VAL A 50 11.42 18.55 1.88
N GLY A 51 10.65 18.01 2.84
CA GLY A 51 11.14 17.71 4.18
C GLY A 51 12.32 16.73 4.19
N TYR A 52 12.30 15.72 3.33
CA TYR A 52 13.39 14.76 3.18
C TYR A 52 14.67 15.43 2.71
N TRP A 53 14.64 16.19 1.61
CA TRP A 53 15.86 16.80 1.06
C TRP A 53 16.39 17.95 1.91
N VAL A 54 15.51 18.85 2.35
CA VAL A 54 15.89 19.99 3.20
C VAL A 54 16.33 19.51 4.58
N GLY A 55 15.72 18.43 5.08
CA GLY A 55 16.04 17.83 6.37
C GLY A 55 17.49 17.38 6.53
N HIS A 56 18.24 17.15 5.45
CA HIS A 56 19.67 16.82 5.53
C HIS A 56 20.54 18.04 5.90
N VAL A 57 20.00 19.25 5.83
CA VAL A 57 20.67 20.50 6.25
C VAL A 57 20.14 20.96 7.60
N GLY A 58 18.83 20.84 7.81
CA GLY A 58 18.19 21.10 9.09
C GLY A 58 16.74 20.64 9.05
N PHE A 59 16.27 20.06 10.15
CA PHE A 59 14.96 19.44 10.28
C PHE A 59 14.26 19.96 11.54
N ASP A 60 13.11 20.62 11.35
CA ASP A 60 12.22 21.11 12.41
C ASP A 60 10.90 21.58 11.74
N ARG A 61 9.99 22.20 12.50
CA ARG A 61 8.69 22.71 12.07
C ARG A 61 8.73 23.54 10.80
N TRP A 62 9.75 24.39 10.63
CA TRP A 62 9.88 25.23 9.44
C TRP A 62 10.01 24.42 8.15
N THR A 63 10.57 23.20 8.18
CA THR A 63 10.69 22.34 7.00
C THR A 63 9.32 21.89 6.48
N ALA A 64 8.39 21.61 7.39
CA ALA A 64 7.03 21.24 7.04
C ALA A 64 6.28 22.41 6.41
N PHE A 65 6.39 23.62 7.00
CA PHE A 65 5.79 24.84 6.42
C PHE A 65 6.43 25.22 5.07
N LEU A 66 7.74 25.00 4.88
CA LEU A 66 8.40 25.15 3.59
C LEU A 66 7.82 24.17 2.55
N GLY A 67 7.59 22.91 2.93
CA GLY A 67 6.90 21.94 2.08
C GLY A 67 5.52 22.43 1.63
N VAL A 68 4.74 23.00 2.54
CA VAL A 68 3.42 23.59 2.23
C VAL A 68 3.55 24.83 1.34
N ALA A 69 4.55 25.68 1.57
CA ALA A 69 4.81 26.86 0.74
C ALA A 69 5.19 26.48 -0.69
N ILE A 70 6.03 25.46 -0.87
CA ILE A 70 6.39 24.90 -2.18
C ILE A 70 5.16 24.28 -2.85
N LEU A 71 4.34 23.53 -2.12
CA LEU A 71 3.07 23.00 -2.65
C LEU A 71 2.16 24.12 -3.16
N ALA A 72 1.94 25.16 -2.36
CA ALA A 72 1.13 26.31 -2.75
C ALA A 72 1.73 27.06 -3.95
N GLY A 73 3.05 27.22 -3.99
CA GLY A 73 3.79 27.83 -5.11
C GLY A 73 3.63 27.04 -6.40
N LEU A 74 3.80 25.72 -6.37
CA LEU A 74 3.61 24.83 -7.51
C LEU A 74 2.15 24.86 -8.02
N SER A 75 1.17 24.81 -7.12
CA SER A 75 -0.24 24.97 -7.48
C SER A 75 -0.53 26.36 -8.07
N GLY A 76 0.05 27.42 -7.52
CA GLY A 76 -0.04 28.79 -8.03
C GLY A 76 0.56 28.93 -9.43
N LEU A 77 1.71 28.30 -9.69
CA LEU A 77 2.35 28.25 -11.01
C LEU A 77 1.49 27.54 -12.04
N VAL A 78 0.84 26.42 -11.68
CA VAL A 78 -0.11 25.74 -12.57
C VAL A 78 -1.26 26.69 -12.91
N LEU A 79 -1.93 27.28 -11.92
CA LEU A 79 -3.04 28.22 -12.13
C LEU A 79 -2.62 29.45 -12.96
N TRP A 80 -1.40 29.96 -12.76
CA TRP A 80 -0.87 31.09 -13.52
C TRP A 80 -0.55 30.73 -14.97
N SER A 81 0.09 29.58 -15.21
CA SER A 81 0.44 29.12 -16.56
C SER A 81 -0.80 28.93 -17.43
N GLU A 82 -1.88 28.41 -16.85
CA GLU A 82 -3.15 28.14 -17.53
C GLU A 82 -3.89 29.44 -17.88
N ARG A 83 -3.90 30.42 -16.97
CA ARG A 83 -4.46 31.76 -17.23
C ARG A 83 -3.68 32.54 -18.29
N SER A 84 -2.36 32.41 -18.29
CA SER A 84 -1.48 33.16 -19.19
C SER A 84 -1.46 32.58 -20.61
N LEU A 85 -1.62 31.26 -20.76
CA LEU A 85 -1.63 30.56 -22.04
C LEU A 85 -3.05 30.39 -22.63
N GLY A 86 -4.11 30.50 -21.82
CA GLY A 86 -5.52 30.29 -22.20
C GLY A 86 -6.18 31.39 -23.05
N THR A 87 -5.40 32.26 -23.72
CA THR A 87 -5.91 33.28 -24.66
C THR A 87 -5.61 32.98 -26.14
N GLY A 88 -4.91 31.86 -26.43
CA GLY A 88 -4.54 31.45 -27.78
C GLY A 88 -5.43 30.33 -28.34
N ASN A 89 -5.85 30.52 -29.59
CA ASN A 89 -6.58 29.62 -30.51
C ASN A 89 -6.89 28.18 -30.01
N PRO A 90 -8.17 27.81 -29.74
CA PRO A 90 -8.56 26.51 -29.18
C PRO A 90 -8.34 25.29 -30.10
N GLU A 91 -7.99 25.49 -31.36
CA GLU A 91 -7.87 24.40 -32.36
C GLU A 91 -6.43 23.90 -32.58
N ALA A 92 -5.40 24.57 -32.06
CA ALA A 92 -4.03 24.33 -32.54
C ALA A 92 -3.06 23.56 -31.62
N ASP A 93 -3.17 23.59 -30.29
CA ASP A 93 -2.23 22.85 -29.44
C ASP A 93 -2.71 22.77 -27.97
N SER A 94 -3.20 21.61 -27.52
CA SER A 94 -2.93 21.06 -26.18
C SER A 94 -3.87 19.89 -25.84
N ASP A 95 -3.30 18.68 -25.78
CA ASP A 95 -3.88 17.49 -25.13
C ASP A 95 -4.15 17.68 -23.60
N ALA A 96 -3.84 18.87 -23.07
CA ALA A 96 -4.18 19.31 -21.73
C ALA A 96 -5.43 20.20 -21.69
N GLY A 97 -5.79 20.90 -22.78
CA GLY A 97 -6.70 22.04 -22.79
C GLY A 97 -6.32 23.11 -21.77
N PRO A 98 -6.80 24.36 -21.89
CA PRO A 98 -6.84 25.21 -20.71
C PRO A 98 -7.67 24.49 -19.64
N LEU A 99 -7.20 24.45 -18.39
CA LEU A 99 -8.09 24.18 -17.25
C LEU A 99 -9.23 25.21 -17.35
N GLY A 100 -10.39 24.81 -17.87
CA GLY A 100 -11.52 25.71 -18.11
C GLY A 100 -12.00 26.39 -16.81
N ARG A 101 -12.99 27.30 -16.89
CA ARG A 101 -13.51 28.03 -15.70
C ARG A 101 -13.87 27.12 -14.50
N ASP A 102 -14.12 25.83 -14.73
CA ASP A 102 -14.34 24.78 -13.72
C ASP A 102 -13.03 24.04 -13.32
N THR A 103 -11.94 24.78 -13.06
CA THR A 103 -10.59 24.24 -12.76
C THR A 103 -10.52 23.25 -11.60
N VAL A 104 -11.47 23.33 -10.66
CA VAL A 104 -11.53 22.52 -9.45
C VAL A 104 -12.94 21.97 -9.31
N PRO A 105 -13.16 20.63 -9.40
CA PRO A 105 -14.49 20.07 -9.28
C PRO A 105 -14.90 20.04 -7.80
N LEU A 106 -15.32 21.19 -7.26
CA LEU A 106 -15.66 21.36 -5.84
C LEU A 106 -16.68 20.32 -5.35
N ARG A 107 -17.63 19.91 -6.20
CA ARG A 107 -18.57 18.83 -5.87
C ARG A 107 -17.88 17.48 -5.71
N ALA A 108 -16.98 17.12 -6.64
CA ALA A 108 -16.23 15.88 -6.53
C ALA A 108 -15.27 15.93 -5.33
N TYR A 109 -14.70 17.10 -5.04
CA TYR A 109 -13.90 17.30 -3.85
C TYR A 109 -14.71 17.15 -2.55
N ALA A 110 -15.93 17.70 -2.50
CA ALA A 110 -16.83 17.50 -1.37
C ALA A 110 -17.17 16.01 -1.15
N GLU A 111 -17.36 15.25 -2.23
CA GLU A 111 -17.53 13.79 -2.12
C GLU A 111 -16.28 13.12 -1.53
N THR A 112 -15.07 13.52 -1.95
CA THR A 112 -13.83 12.96 -1.38
C THR A 112 -13.62 13.35 0.08
N ILE A 113 -14.04 14.56 0.50
CA ILE A 113 -14.05 14.96 1.91
C ILE A 113 -14.96 14.04 2.73
N VAL A 114 -16.13 13.69 2.21
CA VAL A 114 -17.07 12.78 2.89
C VAL A 114 -16.47 11.37 3.02
N VAL A 115 -15.92 10.82 1.93
CA VAL A 115 -15.27 9.49 1.95
C VAL A 115 -14.11 9.48 2.94
N PHE A 116 -13.25 10.49 2.89
CA PHE A 116 -12.14 10.65 3.83
C PHE A 116 -12.66 10.76 5.26
N GLY A 117 -13.65 11.61 5.52
CA GLY A 117 -14.19 11.86 6.86
C GLY A 117 -14.82 10.62 7.50
N VAL A 118 -15.54 9.81 6.72
CA VAL A 118 -16.10 8.54 7.20
C VAL A 118 -14.97 7.56 7.56
N ALA A 119 -13.98 7.37 6.69
CA ALA A 119 -12.86 6.47 6.95
C ALA A 119 -11.98 6.96 8.11
N PHE A 120 -11.71 8.26 8.19
CA PHE A 120 -10.95 8.90 9.26
C PHE A 120 -11.68 8.76 10.60
N GLY A 121 -12.98 9.06 10.64
CA GLY A 121 -13.81 8.92 11.83
C GLY A 121 -13.92 7.48 12.32
N LEU A 122 -14.04 6.52 11.39
CA LEU A 122 -14.03 5.09 11.74
C LEU A 122 -12.73 4.71 12.46
N LEU A 123 -11.56 5.05 11.88
CA LEU A 123 -10.30 4.65 12.50
C LEU A 123 -10.00 5.44 13.78
N VAL A 124 -10.38 6.72 13.85
CA VAL A 124 -10.33 7.49 15.11
C VAL A 124 -11.16 6.81 16.20
N ALA A 125 -12.38 6.35 15.89
CA ALA A 125 -13.22 5.64 16.86
C ALA A 125 -12.59 4.32 17.31
N VAL A 126 -12.02 3.54 16.38
CA VAL A 126 -11.31 2.28 16.69
C VAL A 126 -10.12 2.53 17.60
N ARG A 127 -9.29 3.53 17.29
CA ARG A 127 -8.10 3.85 18.09
C ARG A 127 -8.43 4.57 19.39
N ALA A 128 -9.61 5.19 19.54
CA ALA A 128 -9.98 5.84 20.79
C ALA A 128 -10.21 4.83 21.93
N VAL A 129 -10.68 3.62 21.63
CA VAL A 129 -10.89 2.57 22.66
C VAL A 129 -9.68 1.65 22.82
N ASP A 130 -8.78 1.62 21.84
CA ASP A 130 -7.48 0.96 21.95
C ASP A 130 -6.42 1.89 21.35
N PRO A 131 -5.88 2.86 22.11
CA PRO A 131 -4.87 3.79 21.60
C PRO A 131 -3.45 3.27 21.71
N SER A 132 -3.26 2.19 22.48
CA SER A 132 -2.01 1.80 23.10
C SER A 132 -0.87 1.55 22.11
N VAL A 133 0.28 2.17 22.37
CA VAL A 133 1.55 1.90 21.68
C VAL A 133 2.31 0.80 22.44
N HIS A 134 1.68 -0.35 22.61
CA HIS A 134 2.27 -1.48 23.35
C HIS A 134 3.08 -2.40 22.41
N PRO A 135 4.13 -3.09 22.89
CA PRO A 135 5.01 -3.92 22.06
C PRO A 135 4.42 -5.29 21.70
N GLY A 136 3.30 -5.68 22.30
CA GLY A 136 2.66 -6.97 22.06
C GLY A 136 1.91 -6.99 20.71
N GLY A 137 2.00 -8.10 19.98
CA GLY A 137 1.21 -8.33 18.76
C GLY A 137 1.59 -7.45 17.55
N GLY A 138 2.62 -6.63 17.62
CA GLY A 138 3.00 -5.75 16.51
C GLY A 138 4.33 -5.04 16.74
N GLU A 139 4.62 -4.05 15.89
CA GLU A 139 5.87 -3.30 15.91
C GLU A 139 5.68 -1.85 16.41
N LYS A 140 4.59 -1.56 17.14
CA LYS A 140 4.26 -0.22 17.65
C LYS A 140 5.42 0.46 18.41
N PHE A 141 6.21 -0.28 19.18
CA PHE A 141 7.40 0.26 19.86
C PHE A 141 8.47 0.75 18.88
N LEU A 142 8.77 -0.03 17.83
CA LEU A 142 9.67 0.39 16.75
C LEU A 142 9.11 1.63 16.06
N ASP A 143 7.84 1.58 15.67
CA ASP A 143 7.21 2.65 14.88
C ASP A 143 7.13 3.96 15.67
N PHE A 144 6.74 3.90 16.95
CA PHE A 144 6.69 5.07 17.81
C PHE A 144 8.08 5.59 18.17
N GLY A 145 9.06 4.71 18.38
CA GLY A 145 10.45 5.09 18.64
C GLY A 145 11.09 5.81 17.45
N ILE A 146 10.89 5.32 16.21
CA ILE A 146 11.34 6.02 14.99
C ILE A 146 10.62 7.36 14.85
N PHE A 147 9.30 7.39 15.09
CA PHE A 147 8.51 8.61 15.03
C PHE A 147 8.98 9.66 16.04
N LYS A 148 9.24 9.27 17.29
CA LYS A 148 9.81 10.16 18.33
C LYS A 148 11.23 10.61 17.97
N SER A 149 12.05 9.72 17.42
CA SER A 149 13.41 10.06 16.97
C SER A 149 13.39 11.13 15.89
N LEU A 150 12.44 11.07 14.94
CA LEU A 150 12.24 12.12 13.93
C LEU A 150 11.79 13.44 14.55
N LEU A 151 10.85 13.42 15.51
CA LEU A 151 10.38 14.64 16.18
C LEU A 151 11.43 15.32 17.05
N ARG A 152 12.52 14.60 17.41
CA ARG A 152 13.67 15.12 18.15
C ARG A 152 14.87 15.47 17.27
N ALA A 153 14.86 15.08 16.00
CA ALA A 153 16.01 15.22 15.13
C ALA A 153 16.17 16.67 14.65
N ASP A 154 17.39 17.20 14.73
CA ASP A 154 17.75 18.49 14.12
C ASP A 154 18.17 18.32 12.65
N VAL A 155 18.46 17.09 12.22
CA VAL A 155 18.92 16.74 10.86
C VAL A 155 18.53 15.30 10.52
N LEU A 156 18.33 15.02 9.23
CA LEU A 156 18.06 13.67 8.71
C LEU A 156 19.35 12.99 8.20
N PRO A 157 19.47 11.66 8.33
CA PRO A 157 18.55 10.75 9.00
C PRO A 157 18.54 10.89 10.53
N PRO A 158 17.43 10.56 11.22
CA PRO A 158 17.35 10.69 12.68
C PRO A 158 18.28 9.69 13.39
N GLN A 159 18.67 10.01 14.63
CA GLN A 159 19.37 9.04 15.49
C GLN A 159 18.47 7.84 15.81
N ASP A 160 19.09 6.69 16.03
CA ASP A 160 18.41 5.44 16.37
C ASP A 160 18.13 5.36 17.87
N MET A 161 16.86 5.29 18.26
CA MET A 161 16.49 5.13 19.68
C MET A 161 17.04 3.85 20.29
N TRP A 162 17.30 2.81 19.49
CA TRP A 162 17.80 1.52 19.96
C TRP A 162 19.29 1.29 19.66
N TRP A 163 19.99 2.32 19.17
CA TRP A 163 21.41 2.23 18.87
C TRP A 163 22.12 3.58 19.01
N ALA A 164 22.51 3.93 20.25
CA ALA A 164 23.16 5.20 20.57
C ALA A 164 24.35 5.55 19.65
N GLY A 165 24.42 6.81 19.22
CA GLY A 165 25.50 7.33 18.37
C GLY A 165 25.44 6.95 16.89
N GLU A 166 24.39 6.27 16.41
CA GLU A 166 24.18 5.99 14.98
C GLU A 166 22.77 6.39 14.53
N HIS A 167 22.57 6.49 13.22
CA HIS A 167 21.27 6.75 12.63
C HIS A 167 20.41 5.50 12.52
N VAL A 168 19.09 5.69 12.47
CA VAL A 168 18.10 4.62 12.22
C VAL A 168 18.46 3.84 10.96
N LEU A 169 18.62 2.52 11.09
CA LEU A 169 18.84 1.60 9.95
C LEU A 169 17.54 0.88 9.56
N TYR A 170 16.52 1.66 9.22
CA TYR A 170 15.20 1.18 8.80
C TYR A 170 14.59 2.10 7.74
N TYR A 171 13.57 1.65 7.02
CA TYR A 171 12.77 2.54 6.18
C TYR A 171 11.86 3.40 7.07
N TYR A 172 11.97 4.73 6.96
CA TYR A 172 11.26 5.66 7.85
C TYR A 172 10.42 6.70 7.10
N GLY A 173 10.24 6.59 5.78
CA GLY A 173 9.54 7.61 4.98
C GLY A 173 8.08 7.84 5.38
N GLY A 174 7.41 6.80 5.87
CA GLY A 174 6.05 6.91 6.40
C GLY A 174 6.03 7.69 7.71
N HIS A 175 6.93 7.35 8.64
CA HIS A 175 7.14 8.07 9.90
C HIS A 175 7.57 9.53 9.66
N LEU A 176 8.40 9.81 8.66
CA LEU A 176 8.79 11.16 8.25
C LEU A 176 7.57 11.96 7.79
N THR A 177 6.70 11.36 6.99
CA THR A 177 5.45 12.01 6.57
C THR A 177 4.58 12.33 7.79
N SER A 178 4.45 11.40 8.73
CA SER A 178 3.72 11.61 10.00
C SER A 178 4.35 12.73 10.84
N ALA A 179 5.68 12.77 10.96
CA ALA A 179 6.42 13.81 11.69
C ALA A 179 6.20 15.20 11.09
N LEU A 180 6.24 15.33 9.76
CA LEU A 180 5.98 16.60 9.08
C LEU A 180 4.54 17.09 9.32
N VAL A 181 3.53 16.23 9.25
CA VAL A 181 2.14 16.61 9.59
C VAL A 181 2.01 16.97 11.08
N THR A 182 2.74 16.28 11.96
CA THR A 182 2.79 16.57 13.40
C THR A 182 3.43 17.93 13.68
N HIS A 183 4.47 18.29 12.95
CA HIS A 183 5.08 19.61 12.99
C HIS A 183 4.15 20.73 12.50
N LEU A 184 3.30 20.48 11.48
CA LEU A 184 2.29 21.43 11.02
C LEU A 184 1.20 21.66 12.07
N THR A 185 0.81 20.61 12.80
CA THR A 185 -0.27 20.69 13.80
C THR A 185 0.24 21.08 15.19
N GLY A 186 1.54 20.93 15.46
CA GLY A 186 2.11 21.12 16.79
C GLY A 186 1.54 20.15 17.83
N THR A 187 1.14 18.94 17.40
CA THR A 187 0.51 17.94 18.27
C THR A 187 1.56 17.09 18.98
N GLU A 188 1.32 16.76 20.25
CA GLU A 188 2.18 15.82 21.00
C GLU A 188 2.17 14.42 20.37
N ALA A 189 3.31 13.75 20.40
CA ALA A 189 3.53 12.48 19.70
C ALA A 189 2.52 11.38 20.11
N GLN A 190 2.14 11.35 21.39
CA GLN A 190 1.22 10.35 21.95
C GLN A 190 -0.17 10.38 21.30
N TYR A 191 -0.64 11.55 20.87
CA TYR A 191 -1.89 11.69 20.11
C TYR A 191 -1.65 11.61 18.60
N ALA A 192 -0.55 12.20 18.13
CA ALA A 192 -0.21 12.29 16.72
C ALA A 192 -0.05 10.92 16.06
N TYR A 193 0.44 9.90 16.79
CA TYR A 193 0.58 8.54 16.27
C TYR A 193 -0.75 7.95 15.75
N ASN A 194 -1.80 7.97 16.58
CA ASN A 194 -3.12 7.45 16.23
C ASN A 194 -3.84 8.33 15.18
N LEU A 195 -3.63 9.65 15.20
CA LEU A 195 -4.18 10.57 14.21
C LEU A 195 -3.51 10.43 12.83
N ALA A 196 -2.20 10.21 12.79
CA ALA A 196 -1.47 9.91 11.57
C ALA A 196 -1.93 8.59 10.96
N LEU A 197 -2.03 7.53 11.78
CA LEU A 197 -2.56 6.24 11.34
C LEU A 197 -3.96 6.38 10.71
N SER A 198 -4.85 7.13 11.39
CA SER A 198 -6.19 7.48 10.90
C SER A 198 -6.16 8.22 9.56
N GLY A 199 -5.24 9.18 9.39
CA GLY A 199 -5.05 9.91 8.15
C GLY A 199 -4.57 9.03 6.99
N PHE A 200 -3.63 8.11 7.24
CA PHE A 200 -3.15 7.16 6.23
C PHE A 200 -4.25 6.21 5.76
N TYR A 201 -5.03 5.65 6.69
CA TYR A 201 -6.18 4.81 6.34
C TYR A 201 -7.23 5.58 5.50
N ALA A 202 -7.59 6.79 5.93
CA ALA A 202 -8.55 7.61 5.20
C ALA A 202 -8.03 8.00 3.80
N THR A 203 -6.73 8.26 3.68
CA THR A 203 -6.08 8.53 2.39
C THR A 203 -6.12 7.29 1.48
N LEU A 204 -5.87 6.09 2.02
CA LEU A 204 -5.97 4.83 1.29
C LEU A 204 -7.38 4.60 0.73
N VAL A 205 -8.40 4.69 1.60
CA VAL A 205 -9.80 4.46 1.21
C VAL A 205 -10.27 5.48 0.17
N THR A 206 -9.87 6.73 0.33
CA THR A 206 -10.19 7.80 -0.63
C THR A 206 -9.49 7.60 -1.98
N ALA A 207 -8.23 7.17 -1.98
CA ALA A 207 -7.50 6.83 -3.20
C ALA A 207 -8.14 5.64 -3.94
N ALA A 208 -8.60 4.61 -3.21
CA ALA A 208 -9.34 3.49 -3.78
C ALA A 208 -10.67 3.93 -4.41
N TYR A 209 -11.43 4.80 -3.72
CA TYR A 209 -12.65 5.42 -4.25
C TYR A 209 -12.39 6.14 -5.57
N GLY A 210 -11.34 6.98 -5.61
CA GLY A 210 -10.95 7.73 -6.79
C GLY A 210 -10.54 6.86 -7.97
N LEU A 211 -9.62 5.91 -7.76
CA LEU A 211 -9.11 5.06 -8.84
C LEU A 211 -10.18 4.11 -9.38
N ALA A 212 -10.88 3.39 -8.50
CA ALA A 212 -11.93 2.46 -8.92
C ALA A 212 -13.07 3.20 -9.65
N GLY A 213 -13.45 4.38 -9.15
CA GLY A 213 -14.45 5.23 -9.80
C GLY A 213 -14.00 5.75 -11.17
N ALA A 214 -12.75 6.19 -11.30
CA ALA A 214 -12.21 6.65 -12.59
C ALA A 214 -12.07 5.52 -13.62
N VAL A 215 -11.72 4.31 -13.18
CA VAL A 215 -11.65 3.13 -14.05
C VAL A 215 -13.05 2.67 -14.47
N ALA A 216 -14.01 2.63 -13.55
CA ALA A 216 -15.41 2.33 -13.85
C ALA A 216 -16.01 3.33 -14.86
N ASP A 217 -15.78 4.63 -14.65
CA ASP A 217 -16.22 5.71 -15.55
C ASP A 217 -15.64 5.56 -16.96
N ALA A 218 -14.36 5.22 -17.07
CA ALA A 218 -13.72 4.97 -18.35
C ALA A 218 -14.33 3.78 -19.11
N ARG A 219 -15.05 2.90 -18.39
CA ARG A 219 -15.83 1.78 -18.95
C ARG A 219 -17.30 2.10 -19.20
N GLY A 220 -17.76 3.31 -18.91
CA GLY A 220 -19.17 3.71 -19.00
C GLY A 220 -20.01 3.29 -17.79
N ALA A 221 -19.41 2.67 -16.77
CA ALA A 221 -20.10 2.32 -15.53
C ALA A 221 -20.15 3.52 -14.57
N SER A 222 -21.04 3.45 -13.57
CA SER A 222 -21.19 4.51 -12.57
C SER A 222 -19.89 4.70 -11.77
N ARG A 223 -19.28 5.88 -11.87
CA ARG A 223 -18.09 6.24 -11.09
C ARG A 223 -18.30 6.10 -9.58
N ARG A 224 -19.50 6.44 -9.09
CA ARG A 224 -19.81 6.42 -7.66
C ARG A 224 -19.97 4.99 -7.17
N THR A 225 -20.56 4.11 -7.98
CA THR A 225 -20.70 2.69 -7.66
C THR A 225 -19.34 2.01 -7.66
N GLY A 226 -18.50 2.26 -8.68
CA GLY A 226 -17.13 1.74 -8.73
C GLY A 226 -16.27 2.24 -7.57
N GLY A 227 -16.35 3.54 -7.27
CA GLY A 227 -15.67 4.14 -6.13
C GLY A 227 -16.15 3.56 -4.79
N ALA A 228 -17.46 3.39 -4.59
CA ALA A 228 -18.00 2.83 -3.36
C ALA A 228 -17.56 1.38 -3.13
N PHE A 229 -17.60 0.53 -4.17
CA PHE A 229 -17.07 -0.83 -4.06
C PHE A 229 -15.55 -0.84 -3.83
N GLY A 230 -14.79 0.04 -4.50
CA GLY A 230 -13.35 0.17 -4.27
C GLY A 230 -13.03 0.57 -2.83
N ALA A 231 -13.73 1.58 -2.30
CA ALA A 231 -13.60 2.03 -0.91
C ALA A 231 -13.95 0.91 0.08
N PHE A 232 -15.03 0.16 -0.17
CA PHE A 232 -15.44 -0.96 0.67
C PHE A 232 -14.43 -2.12 0.64
N PHE A 233 -14.03 -2.59 -0.55
CA PHE A 233 -13.12 -3.73 -0.66
C PHE A 233 -11.72 -3.44 -0.14
N VAL A 234 -11.27 -2.18 -0.22
CA VAL A 234 -10.00 -1.76 0.37
C VAL A 234 -10.14 -1.49 1.86
N GLY A 235 -11.15 -0.72 2.28
CA GLY A 235 -11.24 -0.22 3.65
C GLY A 235 -11.85 -1.19 4.66
N PHE A 236 -12.80 -2.03 4.26
CA PHE A 236 -13.64 -2.78 5.19
C PHE A 236 -13.68 -4.29 4.94
N ALA A 237 -13.61 -4.72 3.67
CA ALA A 237 -13.67 -6.13 3.33
C ALA A 237 -12.50 -6.93 3.91
N ALA A 238 -12.80 -8.19 4.22
CA ALA A 238 -11.85 -9.22 4.63
C ALA A 238 -11.92 -10.42 3.69
N ASN A 239 -11.03 -11.38 3.94
CA ASN A 239 -11.03 -12.65 3.20
C ASN A 239 -12.21 -13.54 3.60
N LEU A 240 -12.32 -14.71 2.96
CA LEU A 240 -13.50 -15.57 3.07
C LEU A 240 -13.50 -16.48 4.31
N VAL A 241 -12.45 -16.48 5.15
CA VAL A 241 -12.35 -17.40 6.31
C VAL A 241 -13.57 -17.27 7.21
N THR A 242 -13.88 -16.06 7.68
CA THR A 242 -15.00 -15.82 8.60
C THR A 242 -16.35 -16.22 7.98
N ALA A 243 -16.56 -15.90 6.70
CA ALA A 243 -17.79 -16.27 6.00
C ALA A 243 -17.93 -17.78 5.85
N VAL A 244 -16.86 -18.47 5.45
CA VAL A 244 -16.85 -19.92 5.27
C VAL A 244 -17.06 -20.61 6.61
N THR A 245 -16.40 -20.18 7.69
CA THR A 245 -16.65 -20.71 9.04
C THR A 245 -18.12 -20.55 9.43
N GLY A 246 -18.72 -19.39 9.15
CA GLY A 246 -20.14 -19.16 9.39
C GLY A 246 -21.06 -20.06 8.56
N LEU A 247 -20.74 -20.31 7.30
CA LEU A 247 -21.50 -21.22 6.44
C LEU A 247 -21.39 -22.68 6.91
N VAL A 248 -20.20 -23.11 7.32
CA VAL A 248 -19.98 -24.45 7.89
C VAL A 248 -20.79 -24.62 9.18
N TRP A 249 -20.86 -23.58 10.01
CA TRP A 249 -21.65 -23.57 11.24
C TRP A 249 -23.18 -23.72 11.01
N LEU A 250 -23.68 -23.36 9.82
CA LEU A 250 -25.10 -23.54 9.45
C LEU A 250 -25.45 -24.97 9.01
N LEU A 251 -24.45 -25.85 8.82
CA LEU A 251 -24.67 -27.24 8.45
C LEU A 251 -25.02 -28.10 9.69
N PRO A 252 -25.68 -29.26 9.52
CA PRO A 252 -25.88 -30.21 10.62
C PRO A 252 -24.55 -30.67 11.23
N ASP A 253 -24.47 -30.81 12.56
CA ASP A 253 -23.22 -31.00 13.33
C ASP A 253 -22.24 -32.03 12.74
N GLU A 254 -22.72 -33.22 12.37
CA GLU A 254 -21.88 -34.28 11.78
C GLU A 254 -21.31 -33.88 10.41
N THR A 255 -22.11 -33.19 9.60
CA THR A 255 -21.67 -32.67 8.30
C THR A 255 -20.73 -31.48 8.48
N ALA A 256 -21.06 -30.57 9.41
CA ALA A 256 -20.25 -29.40 9.73
C ALA A 256 -18.85 -29.82 10.15
N ARG A 257 -18.72 -30.80 11.05
CA ARG A 257 -17.43 -31.33 11.52
C ARG A 257 -16.59 -31.89 10.38
N GLY A 258 -17.17 -32.77 9.56
CA GLY A 258 -16.45 -33.36 8.42
C GLY A 258 -16.01 -32.33 7.38
N VAL A 259 -16.85 -31.33 7.08
CA VAL A 259 -16.51 -30.24 6.16
C VAL A 259 -15.44 -29.32 6.76
N ALA A 260 -15.55 -28.98 8.05
CA ALA A 260 -14.57 -28.17 8.76
C ALA A 260 -13.18 -28.82 8.75
N GLU A 261 -13.10 -30.09 9.13
CA GLU A 261 -11.85 -30.87 9.14
C GLU A 261 -11.24 -30.95 7.74
N TRP A 262 -12.07 -31.18 6.70
CA TRP A 262 -11.59 -31.23 5.32
C TRP A 262 -11.04 -29.88 4.83
N LEU A 263 -11.72 -28.76 5.15
CA LEU A 263 -11.27 -27.42 4.81
C LEU A 263 -10.02 -27.01 5.60
N ALA A 264 -9.94 -27.40 6.88
CA ALA A 264 -8.84 -27.03 7.76
C ALA A 264 -7.58 -27.86 7.52
N ALA A 265 -7.69 -29.12 7.06
CA ALA A 265 -6.54 -30.01 6.91
C ALA A 265 -5.37 -29.43 6.08
N PRO A 266 -5.59 -28.73 4.94
CA PRO A 266 -4.50 -28.12 4.16
C PRO A 266 -3.91 -26.84 4.78
N ILE A 267 -4.47 -26.37 5.90
CA ILE A 267 -4.06 -25.17 6.64
C ILE A 267 -4.04 -25.41 8.15
N ALA A 268 -3.83 -26.66 8.59
CA ALA A 268 -4.01 -27.07 9.99
C ALA A 268 -3.07 -26.32 10.94
N ASP A 269 -1.85 -25.99 10.49
CA ASP A 269 -0.86 -25.23 11.25
C ASP A 269 -1.08 -23.70 11.18
N SER A 270 -2.34 -23.26 11.09
CA SER A 270 -2.72 -21.86 11.02
C SER A 270 -3.89 -21.56 11.95
N THR A 271 -3.95 -20.33 12.46
CA THR A 271 -5.06 -19.90 13.31
C THR A 271 -6.40 -19.86 12.55
N SER A 272 -6.38 -19.75 11.23
CA SER A 272 -7.59 -19.94 10.40
C SER A 272 -8.08 -21.38 10.39
N GLY A 273 -7.19 -22.36 10.37
CA GLY A 273 -7.53 -23.78 10.49
C GLY A 273 -8.21 -24.09 11.83
N ASP A 274 -7.66 -23.53 12.92
CA ASP A 274 -8.28 -23.59 14.25
C ASP A 274 -9.68 -22.96 14.26
N LEU A 275 -9.85 -21.78 13.66
CA LEU A 275 -11.15 -21.11 13.60
C LEU A 275 -12.18 -21.92 12.80
N LEU A 276 -11.78 -22.56 11.70
CA LEU A 276 -12.68 -23.41 10.91
C LEU A 276 -13.17 -24.63 11.68
N THR A 277 -12.30 -25.26 12.46
CA THR A 277 -12.63 -26.47 13.23
C THR A 277 -13.41 -26.16 14.50
N LYS A 278 -13.07 -25.07 15.20
CA LYS A 278 -13.72 -24.67 16.46
C LYS A 278 -15.00 -23.85 16.24
N GLY A 279 -15.16 -23.24 15.08
CA GLY A 279 -16.34 -22.44 14.72
C GLY A 279 -16.29 -20.99 15.22
N LEU A 280 -17.29 -20.20 14.85
CA LEU A 280 -17.34 -18.75 15.12
C LEU A 280 -17.44 -18.38 16.61
N ALA A 281 -17.79 -19.32 17.48
CA ALA A 281 -17.80 -19.07 18.93
C ALA A 281 -16.40 -18.77 19.48
N GLU A 282 -15.36 -19.32 18.85
CA GLU A 282 -13.94 -19.12 19.19
C GLU A 282 -13.29 -18.07 18.27
N PHE A 283 -14.08 -17.13 17.75
CA PHE A 283 -13.56 -16.11 16.84
C PHE A 283 -12.55 -15.19 17.55
N GLY A 284 -11.30 -15.24 17.08
CA GLY A 284 -10.27 -14.24 17.37
C GLY A 284 -9.97 -13.39 16.13
N TYR A 285 -9.86 -12.07 16.28
CA TYR A 285 -9.64 -11.18 15.13
C TYR A 285 -8.31 -11.44 14.39
N TRP A 286 -7.34 -12.10 15.04
CA TRP A 286 -6.08 -12.58 14.48
C TRP A 286 -6.22 -13.74 13.51
N ALA A 287 -7.28 -14.55 13.65
CA ALA A 287 -7.38 -15.82 12.95
C ALA A 287 -7.44 -15.63 11.41
N PRO A 288 -8.26 -14.72 10.87
CA PRO A 288 -8.38 -14.55 9.42
C PRO A 288 -7.14 -13.97 8.75
N SER A 289 -6.21 -13.32 9.45
CA SER A 289 -4.97 -12.82 8.83
C SER A 289 -3.83 -13.85 8.79
N ARG A 290 -4.09 -15.11 9.17
CA ARG A 290 -3.13 -16.23 9.20
C ARG A 290 -3.80 -17.49 8.67
N VAL A 291 -3.93 -17.52 7.35
CA VAL A 291 -4.54 -18.60 6.55
C VAL A 291 -3.48 -19.53 5.98
N ILE A 292 -2.41 -18.98 5.40
CA ILE A 292 -1.32 -19.77 4.82
C ILE A 292 -0.29 -20.04 5.94
N PRO A 293 -0.02 -21.31 6.31
CA PRO A 293 0.91 -21.66 7.38
C PRO A 293 2.30 -21.01 7.22
N GLY A 294 2.91 -20.63 8.33
CA GLY A 294 4.24 -19.99 8.34
C GLY A 294 4.30 -18.58 7.72
N THR A 295 3.14 -17.95 7.46
CA THR A 295 3.06 -16.62 6.85
C THR A 295 1.96 -15.76 7.50
N ILE A 296 1.93 -14.48 7.15
CA ILE A 296 0.84 -13.56 7.49
C ILE A 296 0.19 -13.05 6.19
N ASN A 297 -1.14 -12.99 6.16
CA ASN A 297 -1.97 -12.60 5.01
C ASN A 297 -2.95 -11.49 5.44
N GLU A 298 -2.40 -10.35 5.88
CA GLU A 298 -3.23 -9.21 6.31
C GLU A 298 -3.95 -8.53 5.14
N PHE A 299 -5.07 -7.92 5.49
CA PHE A 299 -5.84 -6.99 4.67
C PHE A 299 -6.02 -5.69 5.46
N PRO A 300 -6.35 -4.56 4.82
CA PRO A 300 -6.22 -3.24 5.44
C PRO A 300 -7.00 -3.10 6.76
N LEU A 301 -8.25 -3.56 6.84
CA LEU A 301 -9.02 -3.43 8.08
C LEU A 301 -8.32 -4.11 9.26
N PHE A 302 -7.79 -5.33 9.09
CA PHE A 302 -7.02 -6.01 10.14
C PHE A 302 -5.80 -5.19 10.57
N ALA A 303 -4.98 -4.75 9.60
CA ALA A 303 -3.71 -4.10 9.88
C ALA A 303 -3.91 -2.75 10.60
N PHE A 304 -4.87 -1.95 10.13
CA PHE A 304 -5.19 -0.66 10.74
C PHE A 304 -5.92 -0.80 12.08
N LEU A 305 -6.69 -1.88 12.29
CA LEU A 305 -7.23 -2.22 13.60
C LEU A 305 -6.11 -2.56 14.59
N ASN A 306 -5.10 -3.35 14.17
CA ASN A 306 -3.95 -3.68 15.02
C ASN A 306 -3.17 -2.44 15.46
N GLY A 307 -3.06 -1.42 14.60
CA GLY A 307 -2.60 -0.09 15.00
C GLY A 307 -1.11 0.20 14.82
N ASP A 308 -0.40 -0.57 14.01
CA ASP A 308 1.01 -0.28 13.71
C ASP A 308 1.13 0.86 12.68
N LEU A 309 1.97 1.86 12.96
CA LEU A 309 2.30 2.92 12.01
C LEU A 309 3.40 2.43 11.05
N HIS A 310 3.18 1.25 10.44
CA HIS A 310 4.22 0.46 9.80
C HIS A 310 4.29 0.63 8.28
N GLY A 311 5.49 0.49 7.70
CA GLY A 311 5.75 0.78 6.29
C GLY A 311 4.83 0.08 5.28
N HIS A 312 4.48 -1.20 5.46
CA HIS A 312 3.59 -1.90 4.51
C HIS A 312 2.20 -1.27 4.48
N MET A 313 1.69 -0.79 5.61
CA MET A 313 0.40 -0.09 5.72
C MET A 313 0.50 1.31 5.12
N LEU A 314 1.50 2.09 5.53
CA LEU A 314 1.67 3.49 5.11
C LEU A 314 2.02 3.64 3.63
N SER A 315 2.57 2.60 3.01
CA SER A 315 2.92 2.61 1.58
C SER A 315 1.71 2.48 0.64
N THR A 316 0.59 1.94 1.12
CA THR A 316 -0.56 1.61 0.27
C THR A 316 -1.25 2.80 -0.42
N PRO A 317 -1.42 3.99 0.19
CA PRO A 317 -1.98 5.14 -0.52
C PRO A 317 -1.07 5.61 -1.67
N PHE A 318 0.25 5.54 -1.48
CA PHE A 318 1.22 5.90 -2.52
C PHE A 318 1.27 4.86 -3.65
N LEU A 319 1.07 3.58 -3.34
CA LEU A 319 0.93 2.54 -4.35
C LEU A 319 -0.31 2.77 -5.22
N LEU A 320 -1.46 3.10 -4.62
CA LEU A 320 -2.66 3.46 -5.40
C LEU A 320 -2.48 4.78 -6.16
N PHE A 321 -1.70 5.73 -5.63
CA PHE A 321 -1.35 6.94 -6.37
C PHE A 321 -0.46 6.64 -7.60
N ILE A 322 0.51 5.72 -7.50
CA ILE A 322 1.29 5.23 -8.64
C ILE A 322 0.38 4.52 -9.64
N ALA A 323 -0.56 3.68 -9.17
CA ALA A 323 -1.53 3.03 -10.04
C ALA A 323 -2.43 4.06 -10.76
N ALA A 324 -2.83 5.14 -10.10
CA ALA A 324 -3.59 6.23 -10.71
C ALA A 324 -2.75 7.00 -11.73
N LEU A 325 -1.49 7.32 -11.46
CA LEU A 325 -0.57 7.93 -12.42
C LEU A 325 -0.33 7.01 -13.64
N GLY A 326 -0.21 5.70 -13.40
CA GLY A 326 -0.18 4.69 -14.44
C GLY A 326 -1.46 4.69 -15.29
N PHE A 327 -2.64 4.82 -14.66
CA PHE A 327 -3.89 4.95 -15.40
C PHE A 327 -3.97 6.27 -16.19
N ALA A 328 -3.45 7.35 -15.61
CA ALA A 328 -3.34 8.65 -16.25
C ALA A 328 -2.45 8.59 -17.50
N TYR A 329 -1.36 7.82 -17.45
CA TYR A 329 -0.50 7.49 -18.59
C TYR A 329 -1.23 6.58 -19.60
N TYR A 330 -1.88 5.53 -19.14
CA TYR A 330 -2.65 4.59 -19.97
C TYR A 330 -3.73 5.31 -20.81
N ARG A 331 -4.36 6.34 -20.24
CA ARG A 331 -5.35 7.19 -20.93
C ARG A 331 -4.74 8.31 -21.77
N ALA A 332 -3.42 8.46 -21.78
CA ALA A 332 -2.74 9.44 -22.63
C ALA A 332 -2.56 8.84 -24.02
N GLY A 333 -3.25 9.39 -25.02
CA GLY A 333 -3.11 8.95 -26.41
C GLY A 333 -1.69 9.15 -26.96
N PRO A 334 -1.38 8.55 -28.12
CA PRO A 334 -0.09 8.69 -28.78
C PRO A 334 0.34 10.15 -29.01
N SER A 335 -0.61 11.04 -29.34
CA SER A 335 -0.42 12.49 -29.52
C SER A 335 0.10 13.21 -28.27
N ALA A 336 -0.22 12.71 -27.07
CA ALA A 336 0.06 13.37 -25.80
C ALA A 336 1.51 13.17 -25.30
N LEU A 337 2.51 13.20 -26.20
CA LEU A 337 3.90 12.84 -25.91
C LEU A 337 4.50 13.62 -24.73
N ARG A 338 4.30 14.95 -24.68
CA ARG A 338 4.81 15.79 -23.58
C ARG A 338 4.25 15.35 -22.23
N ARG A 339 2.96 15.04 -22.15
CA ARG A 339 2.31 14.55 -20.92
C ARG A 339 2.83 13.17 -20.53
N ARG A 340 2.96 12.26 -21.50
CA ARG A 340 3.50 10.91 -21.28
C ARG A 340 4.93 10.96 -20.72
N ARG A 341 5.80 11.80 -21.30
CA ARG A 341 7.16 12.04 -20.78
C ARG A 341 7.16 12.69 -19.41
N ALA A 342 6.32 13.70 -19.15
CA ALA A 342 6.25 14.35 -17.85
C ALA A 342 5.81 13.38 -16.73
N LEU A 343 4.85 12.50 -17.01
CA LEU A 343 4.43 11.47 -16.06
C LEU A 343 5.56 10.49 -15.75
N VAL A 344 6.18 9.92 -16.79
CA VAL A 344 7.14 8.80 -16.64
C VAL A 344 8.54 9.27 -16.25
N PHE A 345 9.03 10.38 -16.77
CA PHE A 345 10.37 10.86 -16.47
C PHE A 345 10.41 12.01 -15.44
N GLY A 346 9.25 12.54 -15.05
CA GLY A 346 9.13 13.60 -14.03
C GLY A 346 8.49 13.12 -12.74
N VAL A 347 7.20 12.75 -12.80
CA VAL A 347 6.40 12.50 -11.58
C VAL A 347 6.62 11.11 -11.00
N LEU A 348 6.52 10.06 -11.82
CA LEU A 348 6.63 8.66 -11.37
C LEU A 348 7.96 8.35 -10.66
N PRO A 349 9.14 8.82 -11.09
CA PRO A 349 10.38 8.56 -10.37
C PRO A 349 10.36 9.08 -8.93
N VAL A 350 9.79 10.26 -8.70
CA VAL A 350 9.68 10.86 -7.35
C VAL A 350 8.75 10.02 -6.47
N VAL A 351 7.57 9.66 -6.99
CA VAL A 351 6.57 8.90 -6.20
C VAL A 351 7.03 7.46 -5.94
N VAL A 352 7.66 6.81 -6.92
CA VAL A 352 8.23 5.46 -6.76
C VAL A 352 9.43 5.48 -5.81
N GLY A 353 10.28 6.52 -5.87
CA GLY A 353 11.36 6.73 -4.91
C GLY A 353 10.83 6.88 -3.48
N LEU A 354 9.82 7.74 -3.29
CA LEU A 354 9.15 7.89 -1.99
C LEU A 354 8.51 6.58 -1.52
N LEU A 355 7.86 5.82 -2.40
CA LEU A 355 7.30 4.51 -2.05
C LEU A 355 8.38 3.58 -1.47
N GLY A 356 9.58 3.56 -2.07
CA GLY A 356 10.72 2.79 -1.56
C GLY A 356 11.26 3.30 -0.22
N LEU A 357 11.23 4.61 0.02
CA LEU A 357 11.59 5.23 1.30
C LEU A 357 10.57 4.89 2.41
N VAL A 358 9.27 4.80 2.08
CA VAL A 358 8.21 4.39 3.01
C VAL A 358 8.26 2.89 3.29
N ASN A 359 8.42 2.09 2.23
CA ASN A 359 8.52 0.64 2.32
C ASN A 359 9.30 0.09 1.13
N VAL A 360 10.53 -0.34 1.38
CA VAL A 360 11.42 -0.94 0.36
C VAL A 360 10.77 -2.14 -0.34
N TRP A 361 9.93 -2.90 0.38
CA TRP A 361 9.23 -4.06 -0.16
C TRP A 361 8.14 -3.70 -1.19
N SER A 362 7.68 -2.45 -1.20
CA SER A 362 6.71 -1.94 -2.19
C SER A 362 7.39 -1.40 -3.46
N PHE A 363 8.70 -1.16 -3.44
CA PHE A 363 9.44 -0.59 -4.57
C PHE A 363 9.35 -1.43 -5.85
N PRO A 364 9.58 -2.77 -5.84
CA PRO A 364 9.44 -3.59 -7.04
C PRO A 364 8.02 -3.58 -7.60
N THR A 365 7.01 -3.56 -6.74
CA THR A 365 5.61 -3.50 -7.16
C THR A 365 5.25 -2.17 -7.80
N GLY A 366 5.72 -1.05 -7.25
CA GLY A 366 5.56 0.26 -7.87
C GLY A 366 6.11 0.30 -9.29
N LEU A 367 7.31 -0.25 -9.50
CA LEU A 367 7.90 -0.39 -10.84
C LEU A 367 7.13 -1.36 -11.74
N GLY A 368 6.65 -2.48 -11.21
CA GLY A 368 5.81 -3.43 -11.93
C GLY A 368 4.50 -2.82 -12.43
N VAL A 369 3.83 -2.02 -11.60
CA VAL A 369 2.62 -1.26 -11.99
C VAL A 369 2.94 -0.25 -13.08
N VAL A 370 4.05 0.49 -12.98
CA VAL A 370 4.50 1.41 -14.04
C VAL A 370 4.79 0.66 -15.34
N TRP A 371 5.50 -0.46 -15.27
CA TRP A 371 5.81 -1.30 -16.42
C TRP A 371 4.55 -1.79 -17.12
N LEU A 372 3.58 -2.34 -16.37
CA LEU A 372 2.31 -2.81 -16.92
C LEU A 372 1.49 -1.67 -17.53
N ALA A 373 1.44 -0.50 -16.87
CA ALA A 373 0.75 0.67 -17.40
C ALA A 373 1.36 1.16 -18.72
N VAL A 374 2.70 1.20 -18.82
CA VAL A 374 3.42 1.58 -20.04
C VAL A 374 3.22 0.54 -21.14
N LEU A 375 3.33 -0.75 -20.79
CA LEU A 375 3.24 -1.87 -21.70
C LEU A 375 1.88 -1.96 -22.40
N PHE A 376 0.79 -1.80 -21.63
CA PHE A 376 -0.57 -1.96 -22.11
C PHE A 376 -1.24 -0.67 -22.54
N ALA A 377 -0.60 0.49 -22.33
CA ALA A 377 -1.09 1.74 -22.90
C ALA A 377 -1.21 1.63 -24.44
N PRO A 378 -2.21 2.26 -25.08
CA PRO A 378 -2.35 2.23 -26.53
C PRO A 378 -1.08 2.74 -27.25
N ALA A 379 -0.43 3.77 -26.70
CA ALA A 379 0.77 4.33 -27.28
C ALA A 379 2.00 3.40 -27.14
N ASP A 380 2.84 3.34 -28.18
CA ASP A 380 4.10 2.58 -28.15
C ASP A 380 5.06 3.18 -27.09
N PRO A 381 5.56 2.37 -26.13
CA PRO A 381 6.57 2.80 -25.16
C PRO A 381 7.79 3.49 -25.79
N LEU A 382 8.25 3.02 -26.95
CA LEU A 382 9.47 3.54 -27.59
C LEU A 382 9.30 4.95 -28.14
N SER A 383 8.05 5.39 -28.40
CA SER A 383 7.77 6.79 -28.77
C SER A 383 8.20 7.80 -27.70
N LEU A 384 8.48 7.35 -26.47
CA LEU A 384 9.02 8.19 -25.41
C LEU A 384 10.47 8.62 -25.68
N PHE A 385 11.24 7.90 -26.48
CA PHE A 385 12.65 8.20 -26.74
C PHE A 385 12.83 8.95 -28.08
N PRO A 386 13.79 9.90 -28.16
CA PRO A 386 14.11 10.57 -29.43
C PRO A 386 14.62 9.57 -30.48
N GLY A 387 14.25 9.75 -31.74
CA GLY A 387 14.82 8.98 -32.87
C GLY A 387 14.27 7.56 -33.07
N ALA A 388 13.37 7.08 -32.20
CA ALA A 388 12.61 5.86 -32.47
C ALA A 388 11.53 6.17 -33.52
N SER A 389 11.79 5.91 -34.80
CA SER A 389 10.72 5.98 -35.81
C SER A 389 9.65 4.93 -35.48
N THR A 390 8.41 5.38 -35.36
CA THR A 390 7.23 4.53 -35.42
C THR A 390 6.75 4.57 -36.87
N ASP A 391 7.52 3.98 -37.79
CA ASP A 391 6.90 3.52 -39.02
C ASP A 391 5.93 2.40 -38.65
N GLU A 392 4.74 2.45 -39.25
CA GLU A 392 3.52 1.65 -38.98
C GLU A 392 2.54 2.24 -37.94
N THR A 393 1.82 3.28 -38.34
CA THR A 393 0.41 3.45 -37.96
C THR A 393 -0.46 2.45 -38.72
N PRO A 394 -1.26 1.57 -38.09
CA PRO A 394 -2.51 1.14 -38.67
C PRO A 394 -3.55 2.25 -38.42
N GLU A 395 -4.09 2.82 -39.49
CA GLU A 395 -5.28 3.66 -39.43
C GLU A 395 -6.39 2.94 -38.68
N THR A 396 -6.86 3.52 -37.57
CA THR A 396 -8.16 3.19 -37.02
C THR A 396 -9.21 3.86 -37.90
N VAL A 397 -9.87 3.08 -38.75
CA VAL A 397 -11.09 3.51 -39.44
C VAL A 397 -12.20 3.65 -38.40
N ALA A 398 -12.62 4.90 -38.14
CA ALA A 398 -13.93 5.20 -37.56
C ALA A 398 -14.39 6.63 -37.93
N ASP A 399 -15.33 6.65 -38.88
CA ASP A 399 -16.49 7.52 -39.09
C ASP A 399 -16.41 9.05 -39.08
N GLY A 400 -16.94 9.60 -40.18
CA GLY A 400 -17.48 10.95 -40.29
C GLY A 400 -18.44 11.05 -41.47
N ALA A 401 -19.73 10.87 -41.19
CA ALA A 401 -20.83 11.12 -42.11
C ALA A 401 -20.79 12.56 -42.63
N GLY A 402 -20.95 12.71 -43.95
CA GLY A 402 -21.21 13.97 -44.62
C GLY A 402 -22.25 13.72 -45.71
N GLU A 403 -23.52 13.99 -45.39
CA GLU A 403 -24.54 14.25 -46.38
C GLU A 403 -24.14 15.49 -47.18
N SER A 404 -23.95 15.34 -48.48
CA SER A 404 -24.14 16.44 -49.43
C SER A 404 -24.57 15.89 -50.77
N ASP A 405 -25.83 16.17 -51.06
CA ASP A 405 -26.49 16.29 -52.35
C ASP A 405 -25.55 16.77 -53.47
N ASP A 406 -25.45 16.01 -54.57
CA ASP A 406 -25.33 16.62 -55.90
C ASP A 406 -25.62 15.62 -57.03
N SER A 407 -26.50 16.08 -57.90
CA SER A 407 -27.11 15.43 -59.05
C SER A 407 -26.26 15.43 -60.33
N GLU A 408 -26.52 14.43 -61.18
CA GLU A 408 -26.36 14.39 -62.65
C GLU A 408 -24.97 14.59 -63.30
N ARG A 409 -24.45 13.54 -63.99
CA ARG A 409 -24.25 13.58 -65.45
C ARG A 409 -23.90 12.23 -66.10
N ILE A 410 -24.46 12.09 -67.30
CA ILE A 410 -24.51 10.99 -68.26
C ILE A 410 -23.19 10.90 -69.06
N ARG A 411 -22.68 9.69 -69.39
CA ARG A 411 -22.48 9.15 -70.77
C ARG A 411 -21.54 7.94 -70.87
N GLU A 412 -22.12 6.87 -71.39
CA GLU A 412 -21.59 5.82 -72.29
C GLU A 412 -20.13 5.91 -72.77
N THR A 413 -19.39 4.80 -72.66
CA THR A 413 -18.73 4.16 -73.82
C THR A 413 -18.40 2.66 -73.55
N GLU A 414 -18.96 1.81 -74.42
CA GLU A 414 -18.45 0.54 -74.99
C GLU A 414 -17.86 -0.62 -74.16
N ARG A 415 -18.70 -1.67 -74.12
CA ARG A 415 -18.45 -3.12 -74.30
C ARG A 415 -17.12 -3.52 -74.99
N THR A 416 -16.30 -4.36 -74.33
CA THR A 416 -15.93 -5.73 -74.78
C THR A 416 -15.06 -6.48 -73.77
N ASP A 417 -15.29 -7.80 -73.76
CA ASP A 417 -14.46 -8.93 -73.33
C ASP A 417 -14.33 -9.33 -71.86
N GLY A 418 -14.76 -10.58 -71.65
CA GLY A 418 -14.69 -11.32 -70.41
C GLY A 418 -13.27 -11.73 -70.06
N GLY A 419 -13.03 -11.72 -68.76
CA GLY A 419 -11.91 -12.36 -68.12
C GLY A 419 -12.31 -12.62 -66.68
N GLU A 420 -12.51 -13.89 -66.34
CA GLU A 420 -12.53 -14.37 -64.96
C GLU A 420 -11.18 -13.99 -64.32
N GLY A 421 -11.17 -12.86 -63.61
CA GLY A 421 -10.05 -12.40 -62.80
C GLY A 421 -10.50 -12.36 -61.36
N ALA A 422 -10.20 -13.42 -60.61
CA ALA A 422 -10.37 -13.47 -59.18
C ALA A 422 -9.69 -12.26 -58.53
N THR A 423 -10.48 -11.30 -58.03
CA THR A 423 -10.01 -10.29 -57.10
C THR A 423 -9.77 -10.97 -55.77
N THR A 424 -8.57 -11.53 -55.61
CA THR A 424 -8.01 -11.85 -54.30
C THR A 424 -7.95 -10.55 -53.51
N ALA A 425 -8.84 -10.43 -52.54
CA ALA A 425 -8.68 -9.48 -51.46
C ALA A 425 -7.33 -9.79 -50.78
N GLU A 426 -6.33 -8.96 -51.03
CA GLU A 426 -5.09 -8.92 -50.25
C GLU A 426 -5.44 -8.51 -48.82
N THR A 427 -5.89 -9.49 -48.05
CA THR A 427 -5.83 -9.45 -46.60
C THR A 427 -4.35 -9.64 -46.28
N THR A 428 -3.60 -8.55 -46.11
CA THR A 428 -2.20 -8.60 -45.66
C THR A 428 -2.16 -9.17 -44.24
N GLY A 429 -2.17 -10.49 -44.15
CA GLY A 429 -1.91 -11.22 -42.92
C GLY A 429 -0.46 -10.97 -42.52
N ARG A 430 -0.23 -10.07 -41.56
CA ARG A 430 1.07 -9.94 -40.88
C ARG A 430 1.51 -11.35 -40.43
N SER A 431 2.71 -11.77 -40.83
CA SER A 431 3.22 -13.09 -40.46
C SER A 431 3.35 -13.20 -38.94
N ALA A 432 3.16 -14.39 -38.36
CA ALA A 432 3.31 -14.60 -36.91
C ALA A 432 4.65 -14.08 -36.37
N GLY A 433 5.71 -14.15 -37.18
CA GLY A 433 7.02 -13.60 -36.85
C GLY A 433 7.02 -12.08 -36.66
N THR A 434 6.31 -11.33 -37.51
CA THR A 434 6.19 -9.86 -37.38
C THR A 434 5.40 -9.45 -36.14
N LEU A 435 4.36 -10.21 -35.76
CA LEU A 435 3.59 -9.97 -34.53
C LEU A 435 4.43 -10.24 -33.28
N LEU A 436 5.17 -11.36 -33.25
CA LEU A 436 6.05 -11.71 -32.13
C LEU A 436 7.18 -10.68 -31.95
N LEU A 437 7.76 -10.21 -33.05
CA LEU A 437 8.80 -9.17 -33.01
C LEU A 437 8.24 -7.84 -32.49
N GLY A 438 7.03 -7.46 -32.92
CA GLY A 438 6.34 -6.27 -32.43
C GLY A 438 6.05 -6.32 -30.93
N GLU A 439 5.57 -7.47 -30.43
CA GLU A 439 5.32 -7.66 -29.00
C GLU A 439 6.63 -7.66 -28.20
N ALA A 440 7.67 -8.34 -28.68
CA ALA A 440 8.99 -8.33 -28.05
C ALA A 440 9.58 -6.90 -27.99
N ARG A 441 9.44 -6.12 -29.07
CA ARG A 441 9.85 -4.70 -29.13
C ARG A 441 9.10 -3.88 -28.10
N ARG A 442 7.78 -4.08 -27.95
CA ARG A 442 6.95 -3.36 -26.98
C ARG A 442 7.30 -3.72 -25.54
N ILE A 443 7.50 -5.01 -25.25
CA ILE A 443 7.96 -5.49 -23.93
C ILE A 443 9.34 -4.89 -23.59
N GLY A 444 10.29 -4.98 -24.51
CA GLY A 444 11.63 -4.40 -24.36
C GLY A 444 11.58 -2.88 -24.16
N GLY A 445 10.73 -2.17 -24.92
CA GLY A 445 10.49 -0.74 -24.77
C GLY A 445 9.92 -0.38 -23.40
N ALA A 446 8.92 -1.13 -22.91
CA ALA A 446 8.38 -0.92 -21.58
C ALA A 446 9.44 -1.14 -20.48
N PHE A 447 10.30 -2.17 -20.61
CA PHE A 447 11.42 -2.37 -19.69
C PHE A 447 12.45 -1.22 -19.75
N ALA A 448 12.80 -0.73 -20.94
CA ALA A 448 13.71 0.40 -21.09
C ALA A 448 13.16 1.65 -20.38
N VAL A 449 11.88 1.94 -20.59
CA VAL A 449 11.18 3.06 -19.95
C VAL A 449 11.17 2.91 -18.43
N THR A 450 10.70 1.78 -17.91
CA THR A 450 10.67 1.53 -16.46
C THR A 450 12.07 1.47 -15.85
N GLY A 451 13.08 1.03 -16.60
CA GLY A 451 14.49 1.09 -16.18
C GLY A 451 14.96 2.52 -15.94
N VAL A 452 14.60 3.47 -16.82
CA VAL A 452 14.88 4.90 -16.59
C VAL A 452 14.13 5.41 -15.36
N VAL A 453 12.87 5.02 -15.17
CA VAL A 453 12.09 5.36 -13.95
C VAL A 453 12.80 4.85 -12.70
N ALA A 454 13.27 3.60 -12.71
CA ALA A 454 13.95 2.98 -11.59
C ALA A 454 15.27 3.70 -11.25
N VAL A 455 16.09 3.98 -12.25
CA VAL A 455 17.36 4.73 -12.06
C VAL A 455 17.08 6.13 -11.50
N ALA A 456 16.11 6.84 -12.07
CA ALA A 456 15.74 8.17 -11.59
C ALA A 456 15.14 8.12 -10.17
N ALA A 457 14.34 7.11 -9.84
CA ALA A 457 13.80 6.91 -8.50
C ALA A 457 14.90 6.64 -7.47
N VAL A 458 15.86 5.76 -7.78
CA VAL A 458 17.02 5.47 -6.93
C VAL A 458 17.88 6.72 -6.75
N ALA A 459 18.12 7.49 -7.82
CA ALA A 459 18.83 8.76 -7.73
C ALA A 459 18.09 9.76 -6.82
N TRP A 460 16.76 9.75 -6.88
CA TRP A 460 15.90 10.62 -6.09
C TRP A 460 15.99 10.34 -4.58
N VAL A 461 16.15 9.08 -4.18
CA VAL A 461 16.35 8.66 -2.77
C VAL A 461 17.78 8.21 -2.47
N ALA A 462 18.76 8.72 -3.21
CA ALA A 462 20.15 8.28 -3.10
C ALA A 462 20.71 8.33 -1.66
N PRO A 463 20.50 9.40 -0.85
CA PRO A 463 21.00 9.43 0.52
C PRO A 463 20.47 8.26 1.37
N PHE A 464 19.20 7.88 1.20
CA PHE A 464 18.61 6.72 1.87
C PHE A 464 19.18 5.39 1.34
N VAL A 465 19.34 5.27 0.02
CA VAL A 465 19.85 4.02 -0.59
C VAL A 465 21.28 3.72 -0.13
N PHE A 466 22.17 4.71 -0.23
CA PHE A 466 23.58 4.54 0.13
C PHE A 466 23.83 4.62 1.64
N GLY A 467 23.05 5.42 2.37
CA GLY A 467 23.19 5.60 3.81
C GLY A 467 22.57 4.47 4.64
N ILE A 468 21.46 3.89 4.19
CA ILE A 468 20.66 2.95 4.98
C ILE A 468 20.46 1.63 4.26
N LEU A 469 19.87 1.65 3.06
CA LEU A 469 19.42 0.42 2.40
C LEU A 469 20.57 -0.56 2.15
N LEU A 470 21.65 -0.10 1.50
CA LEU A 470 22.79 -0.95 1.19
C LEU A 470 23.54 -1.44 2.43
N ARG A 471 23.53 -0.67 3.53
CA ARG A 471 24.12 -1.09 4.80
C ARG A 471 23.32 -2.22 5.46
N SER A 472 21.99 -2.20 5.34
CA SER A 472 21.12 -3.25 5.88
C SER A 472 21.04 -4.52 5.02
N ALA A 473 21.38 -4.42 3.73
CA ALA A 473 21.17 -5.48 2.75
C ALA A 473 22.14 -6.66 2.89
N THR A 474 23.28 -6.49 3.57
CA THR A 474 24.32 -7.52 3.71
C THR A 474 23.86 -8.79 4.43
N ASN A 475 22.76 -8.72 5.17
CA ASN A 475 22.20 -9.82 5.95
C ASN A 475 21.01 -10.52 5.26
N ARG A 476 20.77 -10.26 3.97
CA ARG A 476 19.63 -10.83 3.22
C ARG A 476 20.10 -11.55 1.97
N SER A 477 19.38 -12.59 1.57
CA SER A 477 19.60 -13.31 0.31
C SER A 477 18.29 -13.65 -0.38
N ILE A 478 18.34 -14.11 -1.63
CA ILE A 478 17.15 -14.54 -2.37
C ILE A 478 17.00 -16.06 -2.19
N GLY A 479 15.80 -16.47 -1.79
CA GLY A 479 15.35 -17.86 -1.79
C GLY A 479 14.45 -18.16 -2.98
N PHE A 480 14.42 -19.43 -3.38
CA PHE A 480 13.60 -19.94 -4.48
C PHE A 480 12.79 -21.15 -4.01
N LEU A 481 11.64 -21.38 -4.64
CA LEU A 481 10.77 -22.55 -4.43
C LEU A 481 10.46 -22.81 -2.94
N PRO A 482 9.83 -21.83 -2.24
CA PRO A 482 9.38 -22.00 -0.87
C PRO A 482 8.29 -23.08 -0.76
N GLU A 483 7.91 -23.42 0.47
CA GLU A 483 6.72 -24.23 0.72
C GLU A 483 5.47 -23.55 0.12
N GLN A 484 4.71 -24.37 -0.59
CA GLN A 484 3.67 -23.93 -1.51
C GLN A 484 2.37 -23.71 -0.75
N ALA A 485 1.63 -22.66 -1.09
CA ALA A 485 0.32 -22.44 -0.48
C ALA A 485 -0.67 -23.50 -0.95
N SER A 486 -1.52 -23.99 -0.04
CA SER A 486 -2.59 -24.91 -0.40
C SER A 486 -3.67 -24.21 -1.24
N ALA A 487 -4.37 -24.98 -2.09
CA ALA A 487 -5.48 -24.45 -2.89
C ALA A 487 -6.57 -23.83 -2.00
N VAL A 488 -6.86 -24.47 -0.86
CA VAL A 488 -7.84 -23.97 0.12
C VAL A 488 -7.38 -22.64 0.71
N GLY A 489 -6.12 -22.53 1.15
CA GLY A 489 -5.59 -21.27 1.67
C GLY A 489 -5.68 -20.13 0.65
N LEU A 490 -5.30 -20.39 -0.61
CA LEU A 490 -5.37 -19.38 -1.68
C LEU A 490 -6.81 -18.97 -2.00
N LEU A 491 -7.76 -19.92 -2.03
CA LEU A 491 -9.18 -19.64 -2.26
C LEU A 491 -9.81 -18.89 -1.09
N LEU A 492 -9.43 -19.19 0.15
CA LEU A 492 -9.90 -18.45 1.32
C LEU A 492 -9.38 -17.00 1.31
N VAL A 493 -8.09 -16.80 0.98
CA VAL A 493 -7.48 -15.46 0.93
C VAL A 493 -8.01 -14.63 -0.26
N HIS A 494 -8.11 -15.22 -1.45
CA HIS A 494 -8.33 -14.46 -2.70
C HIS A 494 -9.65 -14.76 -3.42
N GLY A 495 -10.43 -15.75 -2.99
CA GLY A 495 -11.57 -16.29 -3.73
C GLY A 495 -12.65 -15.27 -4.08
N ALA A 496 -12.88 -14.28 -3.20
CA ALA A 496 -13.81 -13.18 -3.48
C ALA A 496 -13.41 -12.38 -4.73
N PHE A 497 -12.12 -12.05 -4.86
CA PHE A 497 -11.60 -11.35 -6.04
C PHE A 497 -11.60 -12.24 -7.28
N LEU A 498 -11.20 -13.51 -7.13
CA LEU A 498 -11.22 -14.47 -8.24
C LEU A 498 -12.62 -14.64 -8.82
N LEU A 499 -13.66 -14.64 -7.99
CA LEU A 499 -15.05 -14.71 -8.43
C LEU A 499 -15.44 -13.48 -9.28
N VAL A 500 -15.11 -12.27 -8.80
CA VAL A 500 -15.38 -11.02 -9.54
C VAL A 500 -14.64 -11.02 -10.87
N PHE A 501 -13.35 -11.37 -10.88
CA PHE A 501 -12.54 -11.38 -12.08
C PHE A 501 -12.99 -12.44 -13.08
N ALA A 502 -13.36 -13.64 -12.60
CA ALA A 502 -13.92 -14.67 -13.47
C ALA A 502 -15.23 -14.19 -14.11
N ALA A 503 -16.16 -13.62 -13.33
CA ALA A 503 -17.42 -13.09 -13.84
C ALA A 503 -17.20 -11.93 -14.84
N PHE A 504 -16.16 -11.11 -14.63
CA PHE A 504 -15.83 -9.98 -15.49
C PHE A 504 -15.12 -10.39 -16.79
N LEU A 505 -14.10 -11.24 -16.71
CA LEU A 505 -13.22 -11.60 -17.83
C LEU A 505 -13.80 -12.71 -18.69
N TRP A 506 -14.52 -13.68 -18.12
CA TRP A 506 -14.99 -14.84 -18.89
C TRP A 506 -15.92 -14.49 -20.06
N PRO A 507 -16.97 -13.67 -19.90
CA PRO A 507 -17.84 -13.31 -21.02
C PRO A 507 -17.07 -12.57 -22.13
N ARG A 508 -16.10 -11.73 -21.75
CA ARG A 508 -15.24 -10.96 -22.67
C ARG A 508 -14.29 -11.87 -23.44
N ALA A 509 -13.62 -12.79 -22.74
CA ALA A 509 -12.77 -13.80 -23.36
C ALA A 509 -13.56 -14.68 -24.34
N ARG A 510 -14.75 -15.13 -23.94
CA ARG A 510 -15.62 -15.91 -24.80
C ARG A 510 -16.00 -15.16 -26.08
N ALA A 511 -16.34 -13.87 -25.96
CA ALA A 511 -16.72 -13.04 -27.09
C ALA A 511 -15.53 -12.68 -28.00
N ALA A 512 -14.38 -12.34 -27.42
CA ALA A 512 -13.19 -11.90 -28.16
C ALA A 512 -12.47 -13.05 -28.90
N PHE A 513 -12.51 -14.27 -28.35
CA PHE A 513 -11.76 -15.42 -28.88
C PHE A 513 -12.66 -16.53 -29.42
N GLU A 514 -13.98 -16.29 -29.53
CA GLU A 514 -14.97 -17.28 -29.99
C GLU A 514 -14.87 -18.65 -29.29
N ILE A 515 -14.53 -18.63 -27.99
CA ILE A 515 -14.21 -19.85 -27.26
C ILE A 515 -15.48 -20.69 -27.08
N ARG A 516 -15.44 -21.92 -27.60
CA ARG A 516 -16.44 -22.94 -27.28
C ARG A 516 -16.30 -23.36 -25.81
N PRO A 517 -17.35 -23.35 -24.97
CA PRO A 517 -17.26 -23.69 -23.56
C PRO A 517 -16.56 -25.02 -23.27
N ALA A 518 -16.79 -26.04 -24.11
CA ALA A 518 -16.12 -27.33 -23.99
C ALA A 518 -14.59 -27.25 -24.12
N ARG A 519 -14.05 -26.37 -24.98
CA ARG A 519 -12.60 -26.17 -25.12
C ARG A 519 -12.00 -25.44 -23.93
N ALA A 520 -12.72 -24.46 -23.37
CA ALA A 520 -12.31 -23.80 -22.14
C ALA A 520 -12.26 -24.78 -20.97
N VAL A 521 -13.28 -25.63 -20.83
CA VAL A 521 -13.30 -26.68 -19.79
C VAL A 521 -12.11 -27.62 -19.96
N LEU A 522 -11.82 -28.09 -21.18
CA LEU A 522 -10.65 -28.93 -21.44
C LEU A 522 -9.32 -28.23 -21.11
N LEU A 523 -9.17 -26.95 -21.44
CA LEU A 523 -7.99 -26.16 -21.10
C LEU A 523 -7.85 -25.98 -19.58
N SER A 524 -8.94 -25.64 -18.89
CA SER A 524 -8.96 -25.54 -17.43
C SER A 524 -8.63 -26.86 -16.76
N LEU A 525 -9.14 -27.99 -17.27
CA LEU A 525 -8.78 -29.32 -16.79
C LEU A 525 -7.31 -29.66 -17.05
N ALA A 526 -6.77 -29.26 -18.21
CA ALA A 526 -5.35 -29.45 -18.52
C ALA A 526 -4.45 -28.60 -17.60
N VAL A 527 -4.80 -27.34 -17.34
CA VAL A 527 -4.09 -26.47 -16.38
C VAL A 527 -4.21 -27.04 -14.97
N ALA A 528 -5.38 -27.52 -14.56
CA ALA A 528 -5.59 -28.15 -13.26
C ALA A 528 -4.76 -29.44 -13.13
N ALA A 529 -4.73 -30.29 -14.15
CA ALA A 529 -3.91 -31.50 -14.18
C ALA A 529 -2.41 -31.18 -14.15
N PHE A 530 -1.98 -30.14 -14.86
CA PHE A 530 -0.59 -29.68 -14.87
C PHE A 530 -0.16 -29.11 -13.51
N ALA A 531 -1.00 -28.28 -12.90
CA ALA A 531 -0.77 -27.75 -11.56
C ALA A 531 -0.74 -28.86 -10.50
N TRP A 532 -1.66 -29.85 -10.61
CA TRP A 532 -1.64 -31.05 -9.77
C TRP A 532 -0.32 -31.83 -9.94
N TYR A 533 0.13 -32.03 -11.17
CA TYR A 533 1.40 -32.70 -11.46
C TYR A 533 2.62 -31.96 -10.89
N LEU A 534 2.63 -30.62 -10.96
CA LEU A 534 3.70 -29.79 -10.41
C LEU A 534 3.60 -29.57 -8.88
N ASN A 535 2.47 -29.96 -8.28
CA ASN A 535 2.07 -29.65 -6.91
C ASN A 535 1.78 -28.17 -6.62
N TYR A 536 1.73 -27.27 -7.62
CA TYR A 536 1.53 -25.82 -7.45
C TYR A 536 0.08 -25.39 -7.73
N PRO A 537 -0.86 -25.46 -6.77
CA PRO A 537 -2.26 -25.09 -7.00
C PRO A 537 -2.45 -23.62 -7.38
N VAL A 538 -1.51 -22.74 -6.99
CA VAL A 538 -1.53 -21.33 -7.38
C VAL A 538 -1.66 -21.14 -8.88
N LEU A 539 -1.01 -22.01 -9.68
CA LEU A 539 -1.01 -21.89 -11.13
C LEU A 539 -2.42 -22.01 -11.72
N VAL A 540 -3.29 -22.83 -11.12
CA VAL A 540 -4.70 -22.94 -11.55
C VAL A 540 -5.45 -21.62 -11.37
N LEU A 541 -5.11 -20.87 -10.33
CA LEU A 541 -5.81 -19.65 -9.97
C LEU A 541 -5.28 -18.44 -10.74
N VAL A 542 -3.95 -18.31 -10.87
CA VAL A 542 -3.32 -17.10 -11.42
C VAL A 542 -3.00 -17.19 -12.91
N VAL A 543 -2.66 -18.37 -13.46
CA VAL A 543 -2.30 -18.50 -14.88
C VAL A 543 -3.47 -18.12 -15.79
N PRO A 544 -4.73 -18.54 -15.54
CA PRO A 544 -5.86 -18.07 -16.33
C PRO A 544 -5.99 -16.54 -16.30
N LEU A 545 -5.81 -15.90 -15.13
CA LEU A 545 -5.88 -14.44 -15.02
C LEU A 545 -4.75 -13.75 -15.79
N LEU A 546 -3.52 -14.28 -15.70
CA LEU A 546 -2.36 -13.75 -16.41
C LEU A 546 -2.53 -13.89 -17.92
N VAL A 547 -2.82 -15.10 -18.41
CA VAL A 547 -2.90 -15.38 -19.85
C VAL A 547 -4.14 -14.73 -20.46
N VAL A 548 -5.32 -14.92 -19.89
CA VAL A 548 -6.57 -14.36 -20.43
C VAL A 548 -6.56 -12.83 -20.29
N GLY A 549 -6.12 -12.30 -19.15
CA GLY A 549 -6.01 -10.87 -18.93
C GLY A 549 -5.04 -10.22 -19.93
N TRP A 550 -3.85 -10.81 -20.12
CA TRP A 550 -2.86 -10.33 -21.09
C TRP A 550 -3.40 -10.35 -22.52
N LEU A 551 -3.98 -11.48 -22.94
CA LEU A 551 -4.52 -11.60 -24.30
C LEU A 551 -5.66 -10.61 -24.53
N LEU A 552 -6.60 -10.46 -23.58
CA LEU A 552 -7.67 -9.48 -23.69
C LEU A 552 -7.15 -8.04 -23.77
N LEU A 553 -6.14 -7.69 -22.97
CA LEU A 553 -5.50 -6.37 -23.03
C LEU A 553 -4.82 -6.12 -24.38
N ARG A 554 -4.40 -7.17 -25.10
CA ARG A 554 -3.79 -7.05 -26.43
C ARG A 554 -4.78 -7.05 -27.57
N THR A 555 -5.88 -7.78 -27.46
CA THR A 555 -6.84 -7.92 -28.57
C THR A 555 -7.98 -6.92 -28.51
N VAL A 556 -8.51 -6.64 -27.32
CA VAL A 556 -9.69 -5.78 -27.10
C VAL A 556 -9.42 -4.74 -26.00
N GLY A 557 -8.15 -4.48 -25.69
CA GLY A 557 -7.74 -3.52 -24.68
C GLY A 557 -8.03 -2.08 -25.10
N GLY A 558 -8.63 -1.31 -24.21
CA GLY A 558 -8.96 0.11 -24.45
C GLY A 558 -10.22 0.33 -25.29
N GLU A 559 -10.79 -0.71 -25.90
CA GLU A 559 -12.06 -0.61 -26.63
C GLU A 559 -13.19 -0.22 -25.70
N ARG A 560 -13.97 0.83 -26.03
CA ARG A 560 -15.16 1.23 -25.29
C ARG A 560 -16.41 0.38 -25.58
N THR A 561 -16.21 -0.87 -25.98
CA THR A 561 -17.27 -1.83 -26.27
C THR A 561 -17.58 -2.68 -25.04
N GLU A 562 -18.72 -3.37 -25.04
CA GLU A 562 -19.06 -4.36 -24.01
C GLU A 562 -18.05 -5.51 -23.91
N ARG A 563 -17.32 -5.78 -25.01
CA ARG A 563 -16.31 -6.83 -25.13
C ARG A 563 -14.94 -6.40 -24.62
N GLY A 564 -14.68 -5.09 -24.57
CA GLY A 564 -13.38 -4.53 -24.21
C GLY A 564 -13.01 -4.67 -22.74
N VAL A 565 -11.71 -4.66 -22.48
CA VAL A 565 -11.11 -4.54 -21.15
C VAL A 565 -10.29 -3.25 -21.03
N GLY A 566 -10.00 -2.83 -19.81
CA GLY A 566 -9.22 -1.64 -19.51
C GLY A 566 -8.24 -1.82 -18.36
N TYR A 567 -8.00 -0.73 -17.65
CA TYR A 567 -6.98 -0.66 -16.61
C TYR A 567 -7.30 -1.52 -15.38
N GLU A 568 -8.58 -1.84 -15.13
CA GLU A 568 -8.96 -2.85 -14.13
C GLU A 568 -8.28 -4.19 -14.41
N THR A 569 -8.17 -4.59 -15.68
CA THR A 569 -7.50 -5.84 -16.06
C THR A 569 -5.98 -5.75 -15.94
N VAL A 570 -5.40 -4.57 -16.13
CA VAL A 570 -3.97 -4.31 -15.85
C VAL A 570 -3.67 -4.55 -14.37
N LEU A 571 -4.54 -4.08 -13.47
CA LEU A 571 -4.40 -4.31 -12.03
C LEU A 571 -4.66 -5.77 -11.63
N VAL A 572 -5.58 -6.47 -12.32
CA VAL A 572 -5.75 -7.93 -12.16
C VAL A 572 -4.45 -8.67 -12.49
N VAL A 573 -3.85 -8.37 -13.64
CA VAL A 573 -2.57 -8.97 -14.08
C VAL A 573 -1.45 -8.62 -13.10
N ALA A 574 -1.41 -7.39 -12.58
CA ALA A 574 -0.42 -6.97 -11.58
C ALA A 574 -0.49 -7.84 -10.32
N GLY A 575 -1.65 -7.96 -9.69
CA GLY A 575 -1.78 -8.78 -8.48
C GLY A 575 -1.60 -10.28 -8.76
N ALA A 576 -2.03 -10.79 -9.93
CA ALA A 576 -1.78 -12.18 -10.31
C ALA A 576 -0.28 -12.47 -10.46
N GLY A 577 0.48 -11.52 -11.02
CA GLY A 577 1.93 -11.58 -11.11
C GLY A 577 2.61 -11.58 -9.74
N LEU A 578 2.14 -10.75 -8.81
CA LEU A 578 2.66 -10.71 -7.43
C LEU A 578 2.36 -12.00 -6.66
N VAL A 579 1.13 -12.52 -6.72
CA VAL A 579 0.76 -13.82 -6.10
C VAL A 579 1.63 -14.93 -6.68
N THR A 580 1.84 -14.94 -7.99
CA THR A 580 2.75 -15.90 -8.63
C THR A 580 4.18 -15.72 -8.09
N LEU A 581 4.71 -14.50 -8.08
CA LEU A 581 6.09 -14.21 -7.71
C LEU A 581 6.44 -14.77 -6.32
N VAL A 582 5.60 -14.54 -5.32
CA VAL A 582 5.89 -14.95 -3.94
C VAL A 582 5.75 -16.46 -3.68
N GLU A 583 5.16 -17.21 -4.62
CA GLU A 583 5.14 -18.68 -4.59
C GLU A 583 6.44 -19.29 -5.13
N PHE A 584 7.25 -18.52 -5.88
CA PHE A 584 8.49 -19.02 -6.48
C PHE A 584 9.75 -18.34 -5.95
N VAL A 585 9.67 -17.09 -5.51
CA VAL A 585 10.81 -16.27 -5.09
C VAL A 585 10.48 -15.56 -3.79
N TYR A 586 11.43 -15.56 -2.85
CA TYR A 586 11.29 -14.82 -1.60
C TYR A 586 12.61 -14.24 -1.12
N VAL A 587 12.55 -13.24 -0.25
CA VAL A 587 13.73 -12.73 0.45
C VAL A 587 13.94 -13.57 1.70
N LYS A 588 15.08 -14.25 1.77
CA LYS A 588 15.59 -14.87 3.00
C LYS A 588 16.14 -13.77 3.88
N ASP A 589 15.38 -13.43 4.91
CA ASP A 589 15.85 -12.61 6.02
C ASP A 589 15.98 -13.46 7.29
N ASN A 590 16.68 -12.93 8.28
CA ASN A 590 16.94 -13.61 9.55
C ASN A 590 15.78 -13.47 10.55
N ALA A 591 14.57 -13.14 10.09
CA ALA A 591 13.44 -12.91 10.97
C ALA A 591 12.81 -14.23 11.44
N ILE A 592 11.74 -14.65 10.76
CA ILE A 592 11.02 -15.90 11.01
C ILE A 592 11.07 -16.64 9.67
N GLY A 593 11.77 -17.77 9.62
CA GLY A 593 12.25 -18.39 8.38
C GLY A 593 11.20 -18.63 7.28
N GLY A 594 11.67 -18.99 6.08
CA GLY A 594 10.80 -19.19 4.91
C GLY A 594 10.44 -17.87 4.24
N ARG A 595 9.23 -17.78 3.68
CA ARG A 595 8.77 -16.61 2.90
C ARG A 595 7.90 -15.63 3.68
N PHE A 596 7.95 -15.69 5.01
CA PHE A 596 7.11 -14.93 5.94
C PHE A 596 6.97 -13.45 5.56
N ASN A 597 8.08 -12.68 5.58
CA ASN A 597 8.06 -11.24 5.31
C ASN A 597 7.69 -10.92 3.85
N THR A 598 8.03 -11.82 2.93
CA THR A 598 7.70 -11.65 1.51
C THR A 598 6.19 -11.72 1.31
N VAL A 599 5.53 -12.76 1.82
CA VAL A 599 4.06 -12.90 1.72
C VAL A 599 3.38 -11.79 2.50
N PHE A 600 3.81 -11.54 3.74
CA PHE A 600 3.23 -10.52 4.61
C PHE A 600 3.16 -9.15 3.93
N LYS A 601 4.29 -8.66 3.39
CA LYS A 601 4.37 -7.32 2.81
C LYS A 601 3.80 -7.23 1.40
N VAL A 602 3.88 -8.30 0.61
CA VAL A 602 3.39 -8.31 -0.77
C VAL A 602 1.88 -8.55 -0.84
N TYR A 603 1.29 -9.37 0.03
CA TYR A 603 -0.15 -9.64 -0.01
C TYR A 603 -0.99 -8.40 0.33
N MET A 604 -0.50 -7.50 1.18
CA MET A 604 -1.12 -6.18 1.38
C MET A 604 -1.20 -5.40 0.05
N GLN A 605 -0.15 -5.47 -0.78
CA GLN A 605 -0.10 -4.81 -2.09
C GLN A 605 -1.02 -5.49 -3.10
N VAL A 606 -1.09 -6.83 -3.10
CA VAL A 606 -2.06 -7.59 -3.89
C VAL A 606 -3.48 -7.16 -3.53
N TRP A 607 -3.80 -7.11 -2.23
CA TRP A 607 -5.13 -6.75 -1.75
C TRP A 607 -5.57 -5.40 -2.28
N VAL A 608 -4.78 -4.34 -2.10
CA VAL A 608 -5.21 -2.98 -2.49
C VAL A 608 -5.35 -2.83 -4.02
N LEU A 609 -4.50 -3.50 -4.81
CA LEU A 609 -4.60 -3.49 -6.28
C LEU A 609 -5.84 -4.26 -6.75
N TRP A 610 -6.06 -5.47 -6.24
CA TRP A 610 -7.17 -6.32 -6.62
C TRP A 610 -8.52 -5.82 -6.09
N ALA A 611 -8.58 -5.29 -4.88
CA ALA A 611 -9.79 -4.66 -4.33
C ALA A 611 -10.23 -3.45 -5.17
N THR A 612 -9.28 -2.61 -5.59
CA THR A 612 -9.57 -1.47 -6.47
C THR A 612 -10.05 -1.94 -7.84
N ALA A 613 -9.40 -2.96 -8.42
CA ALA A 613 -9.80 -3.55 -9.69
C ALA A 613 -11.19 -4.21 -9.61
N ALA A 614 -11.46 -4.95 -8.53
CA ALA A 614 -12.73 -5.61 -8.28
C ALA A 614 -13.85 -4.59 -8.11
N GLY A 615 -13.60 -3.46 -7.44
CA GLY A 615 -14.59 -2.38 -7.34
C GLY A 615 -15.00 -1.82 -8.70
N ALA A 616 -14.03 -1.55 -9.58
CA ALA A 616 -14.32 -1.10 -10.94
C ALA A 616 -15.03 -2.17 -11.78
N ALA A 617 -14.54 -3.42 -11.75
CA ALA A 617 -15.11 -4.53 -12.49
C ALA A 617 -16.54 -4.85 -12.05
N LEU A 618 -16.80 -4.84 -10.74
CA LEU A 618 -18.13 -5.12 -10.17
C LEU A 618 -19.13 -4.04 -10.53
N ALA A 619 -18.72 -2.76 -10.57
CA ALA A 619 -19.58 -1.67 -11.06
C ALA A 619 -20.00 -1.87 -12.52
N SER A 620 -19.12 -2.38 -13.38
CA SER A 620 -19.49 -2.75 -14.75
C SER A 620 -20.35 -4.02 -14.83
N LEU A 621 -20.28 -4.91 -13.83
CA LEU A 621 -21.07 -6.14 -13.78
C LEU A 621 -22.52 -5.89 -13.36
N VAL A 622 -22.73 -5.00 -12.38
CA VAL A 622 -24.05 -4.59 -11.87
C VAL A 622 -24.68 -3.46 -12.67
N GLY A 623 -23.94 -2.81 -13.57
CA GLY A 623 -24.48 -1.81 -14.48
C GLY A 623 -24.91 -2.41 -15.83
N SER A 624 -25.53 -1.58 -16.66
CA SER A 624 -25.97 -1.94 -18.02
C SER A 624 -24.85 -2.08 -19.05
N THR A 625 -23.60 -1.75 -18.68
CA THR A 625 -22.43 -1.75 -19.59
C THR A 625 -21.75 -3.11 -19.74
N GLY A 626 -22.48 -4.19 -19.48
CA GLY A 626 -21.93 -5.54 -19.37
C GLY A 626 -22.06 -6.37 -20.65
N PRO A 627 -21.12 -7.28 -20.96
CA PRO A 627 -21.21 -8.16 -22.13
C PRO A 627 -22.40 -9.12 -22.01
N ALA A 628 -23.41 -8.90 -22.84
CA ALA A 628 -24.64 -9.66 -23.03
C ALA A 628 -25.72 -9.49 -21.94
N ASP A 629 -26.88 -9.00 -22.38
CA ASP A 629 -28.17 -9.07 -21.70
C ASP A 629 -28.73 -10.50 -21.81
N TRP A 630 -28.44 -11.33 -20.81
CA TRP A 630 -29.14 -12.59 -20.63
C TRP A 630 -30.18 -12.46 -19.52
N ARG A 631 -31.25 -13.24 -19.63
CA ARG A 631 -32.33 -13.33 -18.64
C ARG A 631 -32.48 -14.78 -18.20
N LEU A 632 -32.85 -15.01 -16.95
CA LEU A 632 -33.31 -16.30 -16.43
C LEU A 632 -34.83 -16.27 -16.33
N PRO A 633 -35.57 -16.72 -17.37
CA PRO A 633 -37.02 -16.55 -17.42
C PRO A 633 -37.75 -17.24 -16.27
N ALA A 634 -37.18 -18.33 -15.75
CA ALA A 634 -37.75 -19.13 -14.66
C ALA A 634 -37.86 -18.37 -13.33
N VAL A 635 -37.03 -17.35 -13.10
CA VAL A 635 -37.00 -16.56 -11.86
C VAL A 635 -37.21 -15.06 -12.10
N GLY A 636 -37.48 -14.65 -13.34
CA GLY A 636 -37.73 -13.25 -13.69
C GLY A 636 -36.54 -12.30 -13.51
N LEU A 637 -35.33 -12.83 -13.29
CA LEU A 637 -34.11 -12.05 -13.09
C LEU A 637 -33.35 -11.87 -14.40
N ASP A 638 -32.91 -10.64 -14.66
CA ASP A 638 -31.92 -10.35 -15.69
C ASP A 638 -30.50 -10.41 -15.11
N ARG A 639 -29.52 -10.27 -16.01
CA ARG A 639 -28.10 -10.20 -15.66
C ARG A 639 -27.82 -9.17 -14.56
N GLU A 640 -28.40 -7.97 -14.64
CA GLU A 640 -28.22 -6.92 -13.63
C GLU A 640 -28.70 -7.36 -12.24
N GLY A 641 -29.91 -7.94 -12.16
CA GLY A 641 -30.46 -8.46 -10.91
C GLY A 641 -29.61 -9.59 -10.32
N VAL A 642 -29.14 -10.53 -11.15
CA VAL A 642 -28.25 -11.61 -10.68
C VAL A 642 -26.91 -11.06 -10.20
N MET A 643 -26.26 -10.20 -10.98
CA MET A 643 -24.96 -9.64 -10.61
C MET A 643 -25.05 -8.73 -9.38
N SER A 644 -26.17 -8.02 -9.20
CA SER A 644 -26.44 -7.26 -7.97
C SER A 644 -26.59 -8.17 -6.76
N GLY A 645 -27.26 -9.32 -6.91
CA GLY A 645 -27.31 -10.36 -5.87
C GLY A 645 -25.94 -10.93 -5.52
N VAL A 646 -25.11 -11.22 -6.54
CA VAL A 646 -23.71 -11.66 -6.32
C VAL A 646 -22.90 -10.58 -5.62
N ALA A 647 -23.03 -9.31 -6.04
CA ALA A 647 -22.36 -8.19 -5.39
C ALA A 647 -22.78 -8.06 -3.91
N ALA A 648 -24.08 -8.16 -3.61
CA ALA A 648 -24.59 -8.13 -2.25
C ALA A 648 -24.03 -9.29 -1.41
N LEU A 649 -24.01 -10.52 -1.95
CA LEU A 649 -23.42 -11.68 -1.28
C LEU A 649 -21.93 -11.47 -0.99
N LEU A 650 -21.17 -10.94 -1.96
CA LEU A 650 -19.75 -10.62 -1.78
C LEU A 650 -19.52 -9.55 -0.71
N VAL A 651 -20.31 -8.46 -0.73
CA VAL A 651 -20.23 -7.42 0.30
C VAL A 651 -20.54 -8.01 1.68
N VAL A 652 -21.62 -8.77 1.83
CA VAL A 652 -22.00 -9.37 3.12
C VAL A 652 -20.93 -10.34 3.60
N SER A 653 -20.54 -11.32 2.78
CA SER A 653 -19.53 -12.33 3.14
C SER A 653 -18.20 -11.71 3.56
N THR A 654 -17.70 -10.72 2.81
CA THR A 654 -16.42 -10.08 3.12
C THR A 654 -16.54 -9.03 4.24
N ALA A 655 -17.74 -8.56 4.60
CA ALA A 655 -17.96 -7.67 5.74
C ALA A 655 -18.05 -8.39 7.09
N LEU A 656 -18.32 -9.71 7.12
CA LEU A 656 -18.57 -10.45 8.36
C LEU A 656 -17.42 -10.35 9.37
N TYR A 657 -16.17 -10.43 8.89
CA TYR A 657 -15.00 -10.19 9.72
C TYR A 657 -15.05 -8.81 10.39
N GLY A 658 -15.29 -7.75 9.60
CA GLY A 658 -15.32 -6.39 10.12
C GLY A 658 -16.42 -6.21 11.16
N GLY A 659 -17.58 -6.82 10.96
CA GLY A 659 -18.67 -6.83 11.94
C GLY A 659 -18.27 -7.50 13.27
N LEU A 660 -17.67 -8.69 13.22
CA LEU A 660 -17.25 -9.42 14.42
C LEU A 660 -16.04 -8.79 15.11
N ALA A 661 -15.03 -8.40 14.34
CA ALA A 661 -13.80 -7.80 14.86
C ALA A 661 -14.09 -6.44 15.52
N LEU A 662 -14.83 -5.55 14.85
CA LEU A 662 -15.23 -4.27 15.45
C LEU A 662 -16.21 -4.46 16.60
N GLY A 663 -17.15 -5.41 16.49
CA GLY A 663 -18.04 -5.77 17.59
C GLY A 663 -17.25 -6.12 18.85
N GLY A 664 -16.30 -7.06 18.75
CA GLY A 664 -15.41 -7.42 19.85
C GLY A 664 -14.53 -6.26 20.32
N HIS A 665 -14.03 -5.43 19.40
CA HIS A 665 -13.19 -4.28 19.71
C HIS A 665 -13.90 -3.22 20.56
N PHE A 666 -15.20 -3.01 20.34
CA PHE A 666 -16.01 -2.04 21.08
C PHE A 666 -16.75 -2.63 22.28
N THR A 667 -16.56 -3.93 22.59
CA THR A 667 -17.18 -4.59 23.75
C THR A 667 -16.17 -5.31 24.64
N SER A 668 -14.88 -5.34 24.28
CA SER A 668 -13.86 -6.03 25.07
C SER A 668 -13.48 -5.24 26.31
N ASP A 669 -13.47 -5.91 27.46
CA ASP A 669 -13.00 -5.35 28.74
C ASP A 669 -11.50 -5.00 28.73
N SER A 670 -10.72 -5.50 27.76
CA SER A 670 -9.31 -5.10 27.60
C SER A 670 -9.15 -3.72 26.95
N ASN A 671 -10.22 -3.14 26.41
CA ASN A 671 -10.22 -1.87 25.71
C ASN A 671 -10.84 -0.77 26.59
N ARG A 672 -10.40 0.47 26.39
CA ARG A 672 -10.85 1.67 27.11
C ARG A 672 -12.20 2.19 26.61
N ILE A 673 -13.25 1.37 26.74
CA ILE A 673 -14.60 1.71 26.23
C ILE A 673 -15.24 2.83 27.07
N ASP A 674 -15.06 2.78 28.38
CA ASP A 674 -15.65 3.74 29.33
C ASP A 674 -14.85 5.05 29.46
N ASP A 675 -13.59 5.04 29.04
CA ASP A 675 -12.71 6.22 29.01
C ASP A 675 -11.86 6.28 27.73
N PRO A 676 -12.49 6.53 26.55
CA PRO A 676 -11.79 6.57 25.28
C PRO A 676 -10.80 7.74 25.22
N THR A 677 -9.61 7.48 24.72
CA THR A 677 -8.54 8.47 24.50
C THR A 677 -7.75 8.12 23.25
N LEU A 678 -7.14 9.11 22.61
CA LEU A 678 -6.15 8.92 21.55
C LEU A 678 -4.71 8.89 22.07
N ASP A 679 -4.52 9.03 23.39
CA ASP A 679 -3.21 8.99 24.02
C ASP A 679 -2.59 7.60 23.94
N GLY A 680 -1.65 7.44 23.01
CA GLY A 680 -0.93 6.19 22.80
C GLY A 680 -0.10 5.73 23.99
N LYS A 681 0.17 6.59 24.99
CA LYS A 681 0.91 6.27 26.21
C LYS A 681 0.01 6.08 27.44
N ALA A 682 -1.32 6.26 27.35
CA ALA A 682 -2.21 6.13 28.49
C ALA A 682 -2.07 4.79 29.23
N TYR A 683 -1.90 3.70 28.47
CA TYR A 683 -1.72 2.35 29.02
C TYR A 683 -0.48 2.20 29.93
N VAL A 684 0.52 3.08 29.81
CA VAL A 684 1.71 3.04 30.67
C VAL A 684 1.33 3.33 32.12
N GLU A 685 0.39 4.25 32.35
CA GLU A 685 -0.11 4.53 33.70
C GLU A 685 -0.94 3.37 34.25
N ASP A 686 -1.70 2.67 33.39
CA ASP A 686 -2.56 1.56 33.81
C ASP A 686 -1.74 0.29 34.15
N TYR A 687 -0.76 -0.05 33.32
CA TYR A 687 -0.06 -1.34 33.38
C TYR A 687 1.39 -1.26 33.87
N HIS A 688 2.00 -0.08 33.82
CA HIS A 688 3.40 0.16 34.24
C HIS A 688 3.54 1.44 35.10
N PRO A 689 2.69 1.64 36.14
CA PRO A 689 2.62 2.89 36.91
C PRO A 689 3.95 3.29 37.56
N ASP A 690 4.74 2.30 37.95
CA ASP A 690 6.07 2.44 38.55
C ASP A 690 7.07 3.15 37.63
N GLU A 691 6.90 3.00 36.32
CA GLU A 691 7.80 3.52 35.28
C GLU A 691 7.27 4.81 34.63
N ALA A 692 5.96 5.04 34.67
CA ALA A 692 5.29 6.13 33.95
C ALA A 692 5.91 7.51 34.21
N ALA A 693 6.15 7.85 35.48
CA ALA A 693 6.71 9.15 35.86
C ALA A 693 8.16 9.34 35.37
N ALA A 694 8.97 8.27 35.38
CA ALA A 694 10.35 8.33 34.92
C ALA A 694 10.44 8.44 33.40
N ILE A 695 9.61 7.69 32.67
CA ILE A 695 9.50 7.77 31.20
C ILE A 695 9.04 9.17 30.79
N ALA A 696 8.05 9.75 31.47
CA ALA A 696 7.61 11.12 31.22
C ALA A 696 8.72 12.15 31.51
N TRP A 697 9.49 11.95 32.58
CA TRP A 697 10.62 12.83 32.90
C TRP A 697 11.72 12.78 31.83
N LEU A 698 12.05 11.58 31.33
CA LEU A 698 12.98 11.37 30.21
C LEU A 698 12.43 11.99 28.92
N ASP A 699 11.14 11.84 28.63
CA ASP A 699 10.52 12.42 27.43
C ASP A 699 10.60 13.95 27.42
N ASN A 700 10.64 14.58 28.60
CA ASN A 700 10.78 16.03 28.73
C ASN A 700 12.23 16.55 28.61
N ARG A 701 13.22 15.69 28.35
CA ARG A 701 14.60 16.14 28.06
C ARG A 701 14.67 16.77 26.67
N SER A 702 15.40 17.88 26.55
CA SER A 702 15.71 18.50 25.26
C SER A 702 16.80 17.73 24.52
N GLY A 703 16.77 17.79 23.18
CA GLY A 703 17.72 17.06 22.32
C GLY A 703 17.53 15.55 22.41
N GLN A 704 18.64 14.82 22.24
CA GLN A 704 18.70 13.35 22.27
C GLN A 704 19.85 12.86 23.18
N PRO A 705 19.87 13.22 24.48
CA PRO A 705 20.87 12.66 25.40
C PRO A 705 20.78 11.14 25.40
N HIS A 706 21.93 10.46 25.31
CA HIS A 706 21.92 9.01 25.34
C HIS A 706 21.62 8.50 26.75
N ILE A 707 20.90 7.38 26.78
CA ILE A 707 20.57 6.67 28.00
C ILE A 707 21.20 5.27 27.98
N VAL A 708 21.22 4.61 29.12
CA VAL A 708 21.36 3.16 29.19
C VAL A 708 20.19 2.58 29.96
N GLU A 709 19.59 1.55 29.38
CA GLU A 709 18.56 0.72 30.01
C GLU A 709 18.88 -0.75 29.71
N PRO A 710 18.30 -1.72 30.45
CA PRO A 710 18.51 -3.13 30.15
C PRO A 710 18.17 -3.47 28.70
N PRO A 711 19.03 -4.23 27.99
CA PRO A 711 18.85 -4.50 26.57
C PRO A 711 17.64 -5.44 26.32
N GLY A 712 16.84 -5.12 25.30
CA GLY A 712 15.63 -5.85 24.93
C GLY A 712 15.88 -7.13 24.15
N ARG A 713 15.99 -8.27 24.87
CA ARG A 713 16.24 -9.59 24.27
C ARG A 713 14.97 -10.37 23.91
N GLU A 714 13.85 -10.04 24.54
CA GLU A 714 12.55 -10.68 24.31
C GLU A 714 11.81 -9.98 23.17
N VAL A 715 11.34 -10.75 22.19
CA VAL A 715 10.62 -10.26 21.02
C VAL A 715 9.16 -9.98 21.37
N TYR A 716 8.64 -8.81 20.99
CA TYR A 716 7.28 -8.35 21.26
C TYR A 716 6.89 -8.29 22.75
N ALA A 717 7.88 -8.00 23.61
CA ALA A 717 7.70 -7.85 25.05
C ALA A 717 7.94 -6.41 25.50
N TRP A 718 7.50 -6.07 26.72
CA TRP A 718 7.76 -4.78 27.39
C TRP A 718 9.25 -4.57 27.66
N SER A 719 10.06 -4.39 26.62
CA SER A 719 11.52 -4.31 26.70
C SER A 719 12.02 -2.99 26.11
N SER A 720 13.01 -2.41 26.76
CA SER A 720 13.54 -1.08 26.45
C SER A 720 12.46 0.02 26.31
N PRO A 721 11.52 0.15 27.28
CA PRO A 721 10.39 1.09 27.15
C PRO A 721 10.83 2.55 27.19
N ALA A 722 11.93 2.89 27.88
CA ALA A 722 12.38 4.26 28.01
C ALA A 722 12.82 4.81 26.64
N SER A 723 13.68 4.11 25.91
CA SER A 723 14.08 4.51 24.56
C SER A 723 12.91 4.47 23.57
N SER A 724 12.09 3.42 23.61
CA SER A 724 10.98 3.21 22.66
C SER A 724 9.91 4.31 22.74
N LEU A 725 9.55 4.76 23.95
CA LEU A 725 8.47 5.72 24.16
C LEU A 725 8.95 7.18 24.22
N THR A 726 10.26 7.42 24.32
CA THR A 726 10.82 8.78 24.34
C THR A 726 11.54 9.13 23.05
N GLY A 727 12.07 8.17 22.30
CA GLY A 727 12.98 8.41 21.17
C GLY A 727 14.39 8.86 21.61
N LEU A 728 14.74 8.68 22.89
CA LEU A 728 16.10 8.86 23.37
C LEU A 728 16.94 7.62 23.03
N PRO A 729 18.16 7.78 22.46
CA PRO A 729 19.02 6.66 22.11
C PRO A 729 19.50 5.90 23.34
N THR A 730 19.30 4.58 23.36
CA THR A 730 19.92 3.69 24.36
C THR A 730 21.11 2.94 23.77
N VAL A 731 22.02 2.44 24.62
CA VAL A 731 23.18 1.62 24.21
C VAL A 731 22.75 0.53 23.22
N VAL A 732 21.76 -0.30 23.58
CA VAL A 732 21.03 -1.13 22.63
C VAL A 732 19.63 -1.44 23.14
N GLY A 733 18.63 -1.29 22.28
CA GLY A 733 17.23 -1.59 22.59
C GLY A 733 16.85 -3.01 22.20
N TRP A 734 15.95 -3.15 21.22
CA TRP A 734 15.47 -4.45 20.74
C TRP A 734 16.57 -5.20 19.95
N VAL A 735 17.31 -6.06 20.66
CA VAL A 735 18.51 -6.77 20.17
C VAL A 735 18.24 -7.60 18.92
N TYR A 736 17.06 -8.22 18.83
CA TYR A 736 16.67 -9.01 17.66
C TYR A 736 16.49 -8.14 16.42
N GLN A 737 15.74 -7.03 16.53
CA GLN A 737 15.53 -6.10 15.42
C GLN A 737 16.86 -5.52 14.94
N GLU A 738 17.65 -4.97 15.85
CA GLU A 738 18.97 -4.42 15.51
C GLU A 738 19.89 -5.51 14.92
N GLY A 739 19.78 -6.75 15.39
CA GLY A 739 20.50 -7.91 14.84
C GLY A 739 20.14 -8.22 13.38
N VAL A 740 18.87 -8.04 12.97
CA VAL A 740 18.43 -8.24 11.58
C VAL A 740 19.12 -7.24 10.65
N TYR A 741 19.24 -5.98 11.07
CA TYR A 741 19.75 -4.88 10.23
C TYR A 741 21.26 -4.65 10.35
N ARG A 742 21.84 -4.80 11.55
CA ARG A 742 23.26 -4.53 11.86
C ARG A 742 24.13 -5.78 12.01
N GLY A 743 23.50 -6.96 12.07
CA GLY A 743 24.16 -8.25 12.26
C GLY A 743 23.99 -8.77 13.69
N SER A 744 23.55 -10.04 13.82
CA SER A 744 23.18 -10.65 15.10
C SER A 744 24.30 -10.62 16.14
N GLU A 745 25.53 -10.97 15.74
CA GLU A 745 26.68 -10.98 16.67
C GLU A 745 27.04 -9.58 17.18
N LYS A 746 26.95 -8.57 16.30
CA LYS A 746 27.21 -7.17 16.66
C LYS A 746 26.19 -6.68 17.70
N ALA A 747 24.91 -7.00 17.49
CA ALA A 747 23.86 -6.64 18.44
C ALA A 747 24.01 -7.36 19.79
N LYS A 748 24.39 -8.65 19.79
CA LYS A 748 24.66 -9.41 21.01
C LYS A 748 25.85 -8.86 21.80
N MET A 749 26.95 -8.52 21.14
CA MET A 749 28.12 -7.91 21.79
C MET A 749 27.75 -6.56 22.43
N ARG A 750 26.99 -5.72 21.74
CA ARG A 750 26.55 -4.44 22.31
C ARG A 750 25.57 -4.61 23.48
N ALA A 751 24.77 -5.68 23.47
CA ALA A 751 23.95 -6.04 24.62
C ALA A 751 24.77 -6.55 25.82
N GLN A 752 25.94 -7.14 25.58
CA GLN A 752 26.90 -7.48 26.65
C GLN A 752 27.54 -6.22 27.22
N ASP A 753 27.91 -5.24 26.38
CA ASP A 753 28.38 -3.94 26.86
C ASP A 753 27.33 -3.26 27.75
N ALA A 754 26.04 -3.28 27.35
CA ALA A 754 24.96 -2.75 28.18
C ALA A 754 24.87 -3.48 29.53
N ASP A 755 24.98 -4.81 29.56
CA ASP A 755 25.01 -5.59 30.81
C ASP A 755 26.23 -5.23 31.68
N LEU A 756 27.41 -5.03 31.08
CA LEU A 756 28.65 -4.65 31.79
C LEU A 756 28.59 -3.25 32.42
N ILE A 757 27.79 -2.33 31.87
CA ILE A 757 27.53 -1.05 32.54
C ILE A 757 26.82 -1.29 33.88
N TYR A 758 25.95 -2.29 33.98
CA TYR A 758 25.29 -2.63 35.24
C TYR A 758 26.21 -3.45 36.16
N THR A 759 26.82 -4.52 35.66
CA THR A 759 27.51 -5.53 36.51
C THR A 759 29.03 -5.43 36.55
N GLY A 760 29.63 -4.59 35.72
CA GLY A 760 31.08 -4.49 35.55
C GLY A 760 31.79 -3.76 36.68
N THR A 761 33.14 -3.78 36.63
CA THR A 761 33.95 -2.96 37.54
C THR A 761 33.77 -1.48 37.23
N TRP A 762 34.17 -0.59 38.15
CA TRP A 762 34.15 0.85 37.86
C TRP A 762 34.92 1.22 36.59
N SER A 763 36.06 0.56 36.32
CA SER A 763 36.85 0.82 35.11
C SER A 763 36.09 0.46 33.85
N ASP A 764 35.48 -0.73 33.80
CA ASP A 764 34.70 -1.16 32.64
C ASP A 764 33.47 -0.26 32.44
N ARG A 765 32.81 0.10 33.55
CA ARG A 765 31.62 0.97 33.54
C ARG A 765 31.95 2.36 33.02
N ALA A 766 32.99 3.02 33.54
CA ALA A 766 33.40 4.36 33.10
C ALA A 766 33.77 4.37 31.61
N GLU A 767 34.57 3.40 31.15
CA GLU A 767 34.93 3.26 29.74
C GLU A 767 33.69 3.12 28.85
N LEU A 768 32.71 2.32 29.25
CA LEU A 768 31.50 2.10 28.45
C LEU A 768 30.52 3.28 28.51
N LEU A 769 30.40 3.98 29.64
CA LEU A 769 29.62 5.22 29.75
C LEU A 769 30.19 6.30 28.83
N GLU A 770 31.52 6.47 28.80
CA GLU A 770 32.20 7.41 27.90
C GLU A 770 32.07 6.97 26.43
N LYS A 771 32.34 5.69 26.12
CA LYS A 771 32.26 5.12 24.76
C LYS A 771 30.90 5.35 24.11
N TYR A 772 29.82 5.25 24.88
CA TYR A 772 28.45 5.43 24.39
C TYR A 772 27.87 6.82 24.69
N ASP A 773 28.66 7.74 25.24
CA ASP A 773 28.23 9.10 25.61
C ASP A 773 26.94 9.08 26.46
N VAL A 774 26.87 8.17 27.44
CA VAL A 774 25.67 7.95 28.26
C VAL A 774 25.53 9.09 29.25
N LYS A 775 24.44 9.84 29.12
CA LYS A 775 24.08 10.89 30.06
C LYS A 775 23.19 10.40 31.20
N TYR A 776 22.29 9.45 30.93
CA TYR A 776 21.36 8.95 31.94
C TYR A 776 21.37 7.41 32.06
N ILE A 777 21.42 6.92 33.30
CA ILE A 777 21.33 5.49 33.62
C ILE A 777 19.94 5.21 34.18
N TYR A 778 19.16 4.38 33.48
CA TYR A 778 17.80 4.01 33.87
C TYR A 778 17.81 2.73 34.71
N VAL A 779 17.36 2.84 35.97
CA VAL A 779 17.19 1.71 36.89
C VAL A 779 15.71 1.55 37.22
N GLY A 780 15.02 0.78 36.40
CA GLY A 780 13.61 0.41 36.58
C GLY A 780 13.39 -1.06 36.95
N PRO A 781 12.13 -1.55 36.92
CA PRO A 781 11.77 -2.93 37.26
C PRO A 781 12.63 -3.98 36.54
N ARG A 782 12.82 -3.87 35.22
CA ARG A 782 13.64 -4.83 34.47
C ARG A 782 15.11 -4.85 34.86
N ALA A 783 15.66 -3.72 35.33
CA ALA A 783 17.04 -3.69 35.81
C ALA A 783 17.14 -4.47 37.14
N ARG A 784 16.17 -4.27 38.05
CA ARG A 784 16.10 -4.97 39.35
C ARG A 784 15.79 -6.46 39.22
N GLU A 785 15.05 -6.86 38.18
CA GLU A 785 14.83 -8.27 37.88
C GLU A 785 16.08 -8.97 37.34
N ARG A 786 16.97 -8.21 36.69
CA ARG A 786 18.09 -8.76 35.91
C ARG A 786 19.43 -8.73 36.62
N TYR A 787 19.66 -7.71 37.45
CA TYR A 787 20.96 -7.44 38.08
C TYR A 787 20.81 -7.36 39.61
N ASP A 788 21.90 -7.61 40.33
CA ASP A 788 21.91 -7.60 41.79
C ASP A 788 21.73 -6.17 42.35
N ASP A 789 21.05 -6.01 43.47
CA ASP A 789 20.74 -4.68 44.05
C ASP A 789 22.00 -3.84 44.35
N GLU A 790 23.13 -4.49 44.66
CA GLU A 790 24.42 -3.82 44.92
C GLU A 790 24.97 -3.13 43.66
N ASP A 791 24.75 -3.72 42.48
CA ASP A 791 25.19 -3.21 41.18
C ASP A 791 24.38 -1.98 40.73
N LEU A 792 23.16 -1.82 41.26
CA LEU A 792 22.22 -0.76 40.87
C LEU A 792 22.38 0.54 41.67
N GLN A 793 23.29 0.56 42.64
CA GLN A 793 23.58 1.74 43.48
C GLN A 793 24.60 2.66 42.81
N PHE A 794 24.26 3.23 41.64
CA PHE A 794 25.22 4.01 40.86
C PHE A 794 25.71 5.29 41.54
N GLY A 795 24.94 5.86 42.47
CA GLY A 795 25.33 7.07 43.21
C GLY A 795 26.54 6.90 44.15
N GLN A 796 27.07 5.68 44.29
CA GLN A 796 28.32 5.43 45.01
C GLN A 796 29.57 5.74 44.17
N TYR A 797 29.42 5.86 42.85
CA TYR A 797 30.54 6.06 41.94
C TYR A 797 30.77 7.55 41.65
N PRO A 798 32.04 7.97 41.42
CA PRO A 798 32.35 9.35 41.08
C PRO A 798 31.62 9.82 39.83
N GLY A 799 31.13 11.06 39.83
CA GLY A 799 30.52 11.68 38.65
C GLY A 799 29.15 11.12 38.26
N ILE A 800 28.49 10.35 39.14
CA ILE A 800 27.13 9.86 38.93
C ILE A 800 26.22 10.31 40.08
N GLU A 801 25.15 11.05 39.75
CA GLU A 801 24.21 11.61 40.73
C GLU A 801 22.76 11.20 40.43
N VAL A 802 21.89 11.23 41.44
CA VAL A 802 20.46 10.94 41.24
C VAL A 802 19.78 12.14 40.59
N ALA A 803 19.29 11.97 39.36
CA ALA A 803 18.60 13.01 38.61
C ALA A 803 17.07 12.95 38.77
N PHE A 804 16.53 11.73 38.94
CA PHE A 804 15.11 11.48 39.17
C PHE A 804 14.92 10.25 40.04
N ARG A 805 13.88 10.27 40.88
CA ARG A 805 13.48 9.15 41.71
C ARG A 805 11.97 9.08 41.87
N SER A 806 11.40 7.91 41.60
CA SER A 806 10.05 7.49 41.97
C SER A 806 10.13 6.21 42.83
N GLU A 807 8.98 5.67 43.27
CA GLU A 807 8.95 4.40 44.01
C GLU A 807 9.55 3.25 43.18
N GLY A 808 9.24 3.22 41.87
CA GLY A 808 9.63 2.15 40.96
C GLY A 808 10.87 2.40 40.10
N VAL A 809 11.41 3.62 40.02
CA VAL A 809 12.53 3.93 39.13
C VAL A 809 13.50 4.93 39.75
N VAL A 810 14.79 4.72 39.55
CA VAL A 810 15.84 5.72 39.77
C VAL A 810 16.52 6.00 38.44
N VAL A 811 16.63 7.28 38.07
CA VAL A 811 17.44 7.71 36.94
C VAL A 811 18.64 8.46 37.49
N TYR A 812 19.83 8.00 37.13
CA TYR A 812 21.08 8.68 37.47
C TYR A 812 21.56 9.52 36.29
N GLU A 813 22.17 10.67 36.55
CA GLU A 813 22.86 11.50 35.57
C GLU A 813 24.37 11.32 35.72
N VAL A 814 25.04 11.15 34.59
CA VAL A 814 26.50 11.10 34.48
C VAL A 814 26.97 12.53 34.22
N THR A 815 27.63 13.13 35.21
CA THR A 815 28.09 14.53 35.18
C THR A 815 29.57 14.64 34.79
N ASP A 816 30.37 13.65 35.13
CA ASP A 816 31.75 13.44 34.69
C ASP A 816 31.96 11.91 34.58
N SER A 817 32.25 11.37 33.39
CA SER A 817 32.48 9.92 33.18
C SER A 817 33.95 9.55 33.25
#